data_AF-A0A806FPC9-F1
#
_entry.id   AF-A0A806FPC9-F1
#
_cell.length_a   1.000
_cell.length_b   1.000
_cell.length_c   1.000
_cell.angle_alpha   90.00
_cell.angle_beta   90.00
_cell.angle_gamma   90.00
#
_symmetry.space_group_name_H-M   'P 1'
#
loop_
_entity.id
_entity.type
_entity.pdbx_description
1 polymer ?
#
loop_
_entity_poly.entity_id
_entity_poly.type
_entity_poly.pdbx_seq_one_letter_code
_entity_poly.pdbx_strand_id
1 'polypeptide(L)'
;MSNESHSQHSRGFAAILPRKHDGHRSRHTKPCCDTGGHRISANGSHRRIVFIGNPNVGKSSLFNAILGTKSRVMNAPGTTVLLEEGEYAHDGNTWDLIDTPGTYSLLPLSPDEKVAADTVMGLDGEKNPDLIVTVLDATNLSRSLYFLAMVLELGKPTVVALTMNDLARKQGAGIDPKELSHTLGGVPVIEVNGRSGEGKRELMDMVGTHFSGTPLPAGLTAVDPHDIDVPQWVEGNADARFDWAAHVLSQLNMQARDRVTVSDRIDRVLLNPFLGVIVFLALMYAMFQATTVLAGPAQDWVDGTVREWLTAGVDWVFNLFGPHTVDGWFHSLVVDGLIDGIVTIGTFIPPMGIMFICLSLLEDSGYLARAAFVMDRAMRCMHLDGRAFLPIVIGFGCNLPALAATRTLPDSRQRVMVGMLVPFSSCTARLSVYMVLAYAFFREQAGLVVFLMYVISIVLILLVGILLRKVKFTSLTSEPFAMSLPPYQWPRLVVLIRSVLMRLWGFVRGASSIIITMLIAMWLLQSIPATATAGSFAAVDDVHDSVYGVVADTVAPVFKPAGFDDWHASAALMTGFVAKEVVVASMAQSYSIDTGDEDEQHQGEGSLGARLRSSFDESSGGHGKAAAIAFLVFTLAYTPCLATVAEMRRQFNMKIAMQSVGMSLIIAYVLAVLAFQLLRFIW
;
A
#
# COMPACT_ATOMS: atom_id res chain seq x y z
N MET A 1 9.20 58.48 11.33
CA MET A 1 9.26 59.44 10.21
C MET A 1 9.84 58.68 9.04
N SER A 2 9.19 58.32 7.94
CA SER A 2 7.95 58.72 7.22
C SER A 2 7.66 57.56 6.23
N ASN A 3 6.57 56.83 6.36
CA ASN A 3 5.28 56.94 5.64
C ASN A 3 5.29 57.04 4.10
N GLU A 4 4.45 56.16 3.51
CA GLU A 4 3.70 56.25 2.23
C GLU A 4 4.47 56.12 0.89
N SER A 5 3.91 55.69 -0.23
CA SER A 5 2.77 54.83 -0.67
C SER A 5 2.83 54.85 -2.23
N HIS A 6 2.05 54.00 -2.91
CA HIS A 6 1.76 53.89 -4.37
C HIS A 6 2.24 52.57 -4.99
N SER A 7 1.39 51.55 -5.22
CA SER A 7 0.23 51.41 -6.12
C SER A 7 0.58 51.05 -7.57
N GLN A 8 0.00 49.93 -8.01
CA GLN A 8 -0.36 49.53 -9.38
C GLN A 8 0.75 49.01 -10.30
N HIS A 9 0.70 47.70 -10.60
CA HIS A 9 0.37 47.23 -11.96
C HIS A 9 -0.05 45.76 -11.92
N SER A 10 -1.35 45.52 -12.07
CA SER A 10 -1.91 44.25 -12.51
C SER A 10 -1.89 44.20 -14.04
N ARG A 11 -1.52 43.04 -14.61
CA ARG A 11 -2.10 42.51 -15.86
C ARG A 11 -1.54 41.12 -16.15
N GLY A 12 -2.44 40.15 -16.31
CA GLY A 12 -2.18 39.03 -17.22
C GLY A 12 -2.53 37.64 -16.71
N PHE A 13 -3.76 37.38 -16.27
CA PHE A 13 -4.35 36.03 -16.39
C PHE A 13 -5.87 36.15 -16.51
N ALA A 14 -6.34 36.24 -17.75
CA ALA A 14 -7.75 36.13 -18.11
C ALA A 14 -7.83 35.21 -19.33
N ALA A 15 -8.09 33.93 -19.09
CA ALA A 15 -8.73 33.04 -20.05
C ALA A 15 -9.11 31.74 -19.31
N ILE A 16 -10.35 31.28 -19.57
CA ILE A 16 -10.95 30.00 -19.16
C ILE A 16 -11.74 30.06 -17.82
N LEU A 17 -12.86 30.77 -17.84
CA LEU A 17 -14.07 30.43 -17.08
C LEU A 17 -15.29 30.59 -18.00
N PRO A 18 -16.24 29.62 -18.04
CA PRO A 18 -17.47 29.79 -18.78
C PRO A 18 -18.48 30.68 -18.01
N ARG A 19 -19.22 31.46 -18.81
CA ARG A 19 -20.13 32.55 -18.45
C ARG A 19 -21.27 32.17 -17.50
N LYS A 20 -21.54 33.05 -16.52
CA LYS A 20 -22.84 33.18 -15.83
C LYS A 20 -23.89 33.69 -16.83
N HIS A 21 -25.03 33.00 -16.92
CA HIS A 21 -26.24 33.51 -17.52
C HIS A 21 -27.22 33.89 -16.41
N ASP A 22 -27.46 35.20 -16.26
CA ASP A 22 -28.61 35.73 -15.54
C ASP A 22 -29.85 35.58 -16.43
N GLY A 23 -30.93 35.06 -15.84
CA GLY A 23 -32.20 34.86 -16.51
C GLY A 23 -33.32 34.63 -15.51
N HIS A 24 -33.91 35.72 -15.01
CA HIS A 24 -35.21 35.72 -14.36
C HIS A 24 -36.25 35.01 -15.22
N ARG A 25 -36.84 33.92 -14.71
CA ARG A 25 -38.18 33.46 -15.13
C ARG A 25 -38.85 32.64 -14.02
N SER A 26 -39.90 33.22 -13.47
CA SER A 26 -40.88 32.58 -12.58
C SER A 26 -41.57 31.41 -13.29
N ARG A 27 -41.59 30.22 -12.67
CA ARG A 27 -42.60 29.20 -12.94
C ARG A 27 -43.02 28.48 -11.65
N HIS A 28 -44.33 28.49 -11.45
CA HIS A 28 -45.09 27.79 -10.42
C HIS A 28 -45.01 26.25 -10.54
N THR A 29 -44.98 25.61 -9.36
CA THR A 29 -45.66 24.35 -8.94
C THR A 29 -45.36 23.02 -9.67
N LYS A 30 -44.76 22.06 -8.95
CA LYS A 30 -45.46 21.05 -8.12
C LYS A 30 -44.46 20.26 -7.23
N PRO A 31 -44.84 19.82 -6.02
CA PRO A 31 -43.99 19.04 -5.12
C PRO A 31 -44.18 17.52 -5.32
N CYS A 32 -43.10 16.77 -5.29
CA CYS A 32 -43.14 15.30 -5.21
C CYS A 32 -43.01 14.87 -3.75
N CYS A 33 -44.12 14.27 -3.27
CA CYS A 33 -44.24 13.26 -2.22
C CYS A 33 -43.54 13.53 -0.88
N ASP A 34 -44.30 14.18 -0.01
CA ASP A 34 -44.15 14.21 1.44
C ASP A 34 -44.84 12.96 2.04
N THR A 35 -44.08 12.08 2.69
CA THR A 35 -44.61 11.07 3.62
C THR A 35 -43.72 10.99 4.84
N GLY A 36 -44.11 11.67 5.90
CA GLY A 36 -43.49 11.50 7.22
C GLY A 36 -43.61 12.76 8.07
N GLY A 37 -44.81 13.02 8.57
CA GLY A 37 -45.06 14.16 9.45
C GLY A 37 -44.17 14.14 10.70
N HIS A 38 -43.42 15.22 10.89
CA HIS A 38 -43.00 15.65 12.22
C HIS A 38 -43.21 17.16 12.35
N ARG A 39 -43.84 17.52 13.47
CA ARG A 39 -44.09 18.89 13.92
C ARG A 39 -42.78 19.68 13.86
N ILE A 40 -42.74 20.69 13.00
CA ILE A 40 -41.75 21.76 13.09
C ILE A 40 -42.07 22.50 14.39
N SER A 41 -41.32 22.20 15.45
CA SER A 41 -41.29 23.02 16.66
C SER A 41 -40.63 24.35 16.29
N ALA A 42 -41.29 25.44 16.67
CA ALA A 42 -40.85 26.80 16.42
C ALA A 42 -39.53 27.11 17.15
N ASN A 43 -38.61 27.78 16.44
CA ASN A 43 -37.50 28.60 16.91
C ASN A 43 -36.83 28.26 18.26
N GLY A 44 -35.74 27.51 18.16
CA GLY A 44 -34.59 27.55 19.08
C GLY A 44 -33.48 26.70 18.47
N SER A 45 -32.39 27.29 17.99
CA SER A 45 -31.26 26.49 17.52
C SER A 45 -30.75 25.65 18.69
N HIS A 46 -30.86 24.32 18.59
CA HIS A 46 -30.25 23.43 19.56
C HIS A 46 -28.74 23.73 19.64
N ARG A 47 -28.17 23.64 20.85
CA ARG A 47 -26.73 23.85 21.01
C ARG A 47 -25.97 22.69 20.38
N ARG A 48 -24.97 23.00 19.56
CA ARG A 48 -24.12 22.04 18.86
C ARG A 48 -22.89 21.71 19.71
N ILE A 49 -22.78 20.45 20.13
CA ILE A 49 -21.66 19.95 20.91
C ILE A 49 -20.87 18.96 20.04
N VAL A 50 -19.60 19.27 19.78
CA VAL A 50 -18.76 18.46 18.89
C VAL A 50 -17.74 17.67 19.71
N PHE A 51 -17.71 16.35 19.52
CA PHE A 51 -16.75 15.43 20.13
C PHE A 51 -15.58 15.26 19.18
N ILE A 52 -14.37 15.58 19.65
CA ILE A 52 -13.14 15.43 18.88
C ILE A 52 -12.03 14.82 19.74
N GLY A 53 -11.09 14.12 19.12
CA GLY A 53 -9.95 13.51 19.79
C GLY A 53 -9.11 12.68 18.83
N ASN A 54 -8.00 12.16 19.32
CA ASN A 54 -7.16 11.27 18.51
C ASN A 54 -7.89 9.96 18.15
N PRO A 55 -7.49 9.28 17.07
CA PRO A 55 -7.99 7.93 16.79
C PRO A 55 -7.76 6.99 17.98
N ASN A 56 -8.73 6.11 18.24
CA ASN A 56 -8.71 5.07 19.27
C ASN A 56 -8.69 5.56 20.74
N VAL A 57 -8.94 6.83 21.03
CA VAL A 57 -9.06 7.34 22.43
C VAL A 57 -10.37 6.95 23.14
N GLY A 58 -11.19 6.10 22.51
CA GLY A 58 -12.50 5.70 23.07
C GLY A 58 -13.64 6.69 22.83
N LYS A 59 -13.45 7.70 21.96
CA LYS A 59 -14.47 8.70 21.58
C LYS A 59 -15.78 8.07 21.11
N SER A 60 -15.76 7.20 20.10
CA SER A 60 -16.99 6.58 19.59
C SER A 60 -17.61 5.58 20.59
N SER A 61 -16.82 4.98 21.48
CA SER A 61 -17.37 4.18 22.59
C SER A 61 -18.13 5.07 23.59
N LEU A 62 -17.53 6.22 23.97
CA LEU A 62 -18.17 7.22 24.82
C LEU A 62 -19.44 7.79 24.19
N PHE A 63 -19.40 8.14 22.91
CA PHE A 63 -20.55 8.65 22.17
C PHE A 63 -21.72 7.65 22.17
N ASN A 64 -21.44 6.39 21.88
CA ASN A 64 -22.43 5.31 21.94
C ASN A 64 -22.94 5.06 23.37
N ALA A 65 -22.11 5.23 24.40
CA ALA A 65 -22.54 5.12 25.79
C ALA A 65 -23.45 6.28 26.24
N ILE A 66 -23.31 7.46 25.65
CA ILE A 66 -24.13 8.66 25.91
C ILE A 66 -25.48 8.55 25.18
N LEU A 67 -25.47 8.30 23.87
CA LEU A 67 -26.66 8.35 23.02
C LEU A 67 -27.40 7.01 22.87
N GLY A 68 -26.71 5.88 23.07
CA GLY A 68 -27.28 4.54 22.86
C GLY A 68 -27.81 4.38 21.43
N THR A 69 -29.08 3.99 21.31
CA THR A 69 -29.76 3.78 20.00
C THR A 69 -30.27 5.06 19.34
N LYS A 70 -30.03 6.23 19.92
CA LYS A 70 -30.53 7.52 19.41
C LYS A 70 -29.60 8.20 18.40
N SER A 71 -28.43 7.63 18.12
CA SER A 71 -27.52 8.14 17.11
C SER A 71 -28.04 7.86 15.69
N ARG A 72 -27.73 8.77 14.77
CA ARG A 72 -27.99 8.64 13.33
C ARG A 72 -26.68 8.86 12.61
N VAL A 73 -26.38 7.98 11.66
CA VAL A 73 -25.23 8.14 10.77
C VAL A 73 -25.67 8.94 9.55
N MET A 74 -24.98 10.04 9.26
CA MET A 74 -25.24 10.85 8.08
C MET A 74 -23.94 11.21 7.36
N ASN A 75 -24.02 11.57 6.09
CA ASN A 75 -22.86 12.07 5.37
C ASN A 75 -22.60 13.53 5.76
N ALA A 76 -21.35 13.86 6.02
CA ALA A 76 -20.96 15.26 6.20
C ALA A 76 -21.26 16.07 4.93
N PRO A 77 -21.71 17.34 5.06
CA PRO A 77 -22.12 18.19 3.96
C PRO A 77 -21.14 18.17 2.77
N GLY A 78 -21.63 17.74 1.60
CA GLY A 78 -20.83 17.73 0.37
C GLY A 78 -19.76 16.63 0.27
N THR A 79 -19.72 15.66 1.18
CA THR A 79 -18.72 14.59 1.20
C THR A 79 -19.33 13.19 1.32
N THR A 80 -18.49 12.15 1.20
CA THR A 80 -18.84 10.75 1.49
C THR A 80 -18.42 10.29 2.89
N VAL A 81 -17.95 11.21 3.74
CA VAL A 81 -17.49 10.91 5.10
C VAL A 81 -18.71 10.80 6.00
N LEU A 82 -18.76 9.76 6.84
CA LEU A 82 -19.85 9.52 7.77
C LEU A 82 -19.61 10.23 9.10
N LEU A 83 -20.59 11.00 9.55
CA LEU A 83 -20.70 11.58 10.89
C LEU A 83 -21.80 10.88 11.66
N GLU A 84 -21.58 10.65 12.96
CA GLU A 84 -22.65 10.22 13.86
C GLU A 84 -23.19 11.45 14.61
N GLU A 85 -24.50 11.67 14.52
CA GLU A 85 -25.18 12.76 15.23
C GLU A 85 -26.30 12.21 16.10
N GLY A 86 -26.62 12.88 17.21
CA GLY A 86 -27.76 12.52 18.03
C GLY A 86 -28.22 13.64 18.95
N GLU A 87 -29.53 13.68 19.19
CA GLU A 87 -30.14 14.62 20.12
C GLU A 87 -30.03 14.11 21.55
N TYR A 88 -29.61 15.00 22.46
CA TYR A 88 -29.52 14.71 23.89
C TYR A 88 -30.28 15.75 24.70
N ALA A 89 -31.18 15.26 25.56
CA ALA A 89 -31.94 16.09 26.47
C ALA A 89 -31.24 16.16 27.83
N HIS A 90 -30.95 17.37 28.30
CA HIS A 90 -30.27 17.63 29.56
C HIS A 90 -30.86 18.87 30.24
N ASP A 91 -31.31 18.74 31.49
CA ASP A 91 -31.89 19.83 32.31
C ASP A 91 -32.90 20.72 31.57
N GLY A 92 -33.78 20.08 30.79
CA GLY A 92 -34.83 20.77 30.01
C GLY A 92 -34.37 21.41 28.70
N ASN A 93 -33.08 21.33 28.36
CA ASN A 93 -32.52 21.74 27.07
C ASN A 93 -32.28 20.53 26.16
N THR A 94 -32.31 20.76 24.85
CA THR A 94 -31.93 19.77 23.84
C THR A 94 -30.66 20.24 23.14
N TRP A 95 -29.68 19.34 23.07
CA TRP A 95 -28.39 19.57 22.44
C TRP A 95 -28.18 18.58 21.30
N ASP A 96 -27.54 19.05 20.23
CA ASP A 96 -27.14 18.24 19.09
C ASP A 96 -25.69 17.80 19.31
N LEU A 97 -25.48 16.52 19.59
CA LEU A 97 -24.16 15.91 19.78
C LEU A 97 -23.65 15.39 18.44
N ILE A 98 -22.38 15.62 18.14
CA ILE A 98 -21.75 15.22 16.88
C ILE A 98 -20.44 14.52 17.17
N ASP A 99 -20.28 13.31 16.66
CA ASP A 99 -19.04 12.54 16.69
C ASP A 99 -18.25 12.77 15.39
N THR A 100 -17.10 13.43 15.47
CA THR A 100 -16.23 13.59 14.30
C THR A 100 -15.35 12.37 14.11
N PRO A 101 -14.79 12.09 12.92
CA PRO A 101 -13.69 11.15 12.80
C PRO A 101 -12.53 11.50 13.75
N GLY A 102 -11.77 10.49 14.17
CA GLY A 102 -10.57 10.72 14.99
C GLY A 102 -9.50 11.41 14.16
N THR A 103 -8.83 12.41 14.73
CA THR A 103 -7.77 13.16 14.03
C THR A 103 -6.55 13.39 14.93
N TYR A 104 -5.36 13.40 14.34
CA TYR A 104 -4.12 13.72 15.05
C TYR A 104 -3.79 15.21 15.06
N SER A 105 -4.37 15.97 14.13
CA SER A 105 -4.09 17.40 13.92
C SER A 105 -5.32 18.11 13.34
N LEU A 106 -5.40 19.43 13.49
CA LEU A 106 -6.37 20.24 12.73
C LEU A 106 -5.88 20.55 11.31
N LEU A 107 -4.66 20.14 10.95
CA LEU A 107 -4.20 20.06 9.57
C LEU A 107 -4.56 18.68 9.00
N PRO A 108 -5.55 18.57 8.12
CA PRO A 108 -6.05 17.28 7.69
C PRO A 108 -5.18 16.60 6.63
N LEU A 109 -4.87 15.32 6.83
CA LEU A 109 -4.15 14.46 5.87
C LEU A 109 -5.09 13.50 5.12
N SER A 110 -6.34 13.39 5.55
CA SER A 110 -7.36 12.55 4.93
C SER A 110 -8.71 13.29 4.81
N PRO A 111 -9.63 12.83 3.94
CA PRO A 111 -10.98 13.40 3.86
C PRO A 111 -11.72 13.36 5.21
N ASP A 112 -11.54 12.30 5.98
CA ASP A 112 -12.15 12.12 7.29
C ASP A 112 -11.62 13.14 8.30
N GLU A 113 -10.30 13.34 8.32
CA GLU A 113 -9.66 14.38 9.14
C GLU A 113 -10.06 15.79 8.69
N LYS A 114 -10.25 16.00 7.38
CA LYS A 114 -10.71 17.29 6.84
C LYS A 114 -12.07 17.64 7.40
N VAL A 115 -13.01 16.70 7.34
CA VAL A 115 -14.35 16.90 7.91
C VAL A 115 -14.28 17.15 9.42
N ALA A 116 -13.46 16.41 10.17
CA ALA A 116 -13.30 16.64 11.60
C ALA A 116 -12.75 18.06 11.92
N ALA A 117 -11.72 18.47 11.19
CA ALA A 117 -11.09 19.78 11.31
C ALA A 117 -12.07 20.91 10.96
N ASP A 118 -12.77 20.80 9.83
CA ASP A 118 -13.74 21.80 9.37
C ASP A 118 -14.95 21.90 10.32
N THR A 119 -15.43 20.77 10.86
CA THR A 119 -16.56 20.73 11.82
C THR A 119 -16.21 21.46 13.11
N VAL A 120 -15.00 21.27 13.63
CA VAL A 120 -14.55 21.93 14.86
C VAL A 120 -14.19 23.39 14.63
N MET A 121 -13.59 23.73 13.50
CA MET A 121 -13.26 25.10 13.15
C MET A 121 -14.48 25.93 12.69
N GLY A 122 -15.53 25.28 12.20
CA GLY A 122 -16.69 25.95 11.61
C GLY A 122 -16.42 26.47 10.20
N LEU A 123 -15.65 25.74 9.40
CA LEU A 123 -15.23 26.09 8.04
C LEU A 123 -16.04 25.30 6.99
N ASP A 124 -15.88 25.63 5.70
CA ASP A 124 -16.46 24.90 4.56
C ASP A 124 -18.00 24.68 4.63
N GLY A 125 -18.72 25.61 5.28
CA GLY A 125 -20.18 25.57 5.41
C GLY A 125 -20.68 24.87 6.67
N GLU A 126 -19.79 24.40 7.54
CA GLU A 126 -20.11 23.88 8.87
C GLU A 126 -20.56 25.00 9.82
N LYS A 127 -21.54 24.69 10.68
CA LYS A 127 -21.95 25.61 11.74
C LYS A 127 -20.89 25.65 12.84
N ASN A 128 -20.63 26.82 13.42
CA ASN A 128 -19.77 26.91 14.58
C ASN A 128 -20.30 26.06 15.74
N PRO A 129 -19.45 25.24 16.41
CA PRO A 129 -19.83 24.52 17.61
C PRO A 129 -20.01 25.50 18.77
N ASP A 130 -21.05 25.28 19.58
CA ASP A 130 -21.26 26.01 20.84
C ASP A 130 -20.31 25.53 21.94
N LEU A 131 -19.89 24.26 21.88
CA LEU A 131 -18.91 23.67 22.79
C LEU A 131 -18.21 22.47 22.15
N ILE A 132 -16.94 22.27 22.49
CA ILE A 132 -16.13 21.13 22.06
C ILE A 132 -15.87 20.21 23.25
N VAL A 133 -16.15 18.91 23.10
CA VAL A 133 -15.71 17.87 24.03
C VAL A 133 -14.46 17.22 23.45
N THR A 134 -13.31 17.50 24.06
CA THR A 134 -12.03 16.92 23.64
C THR A 134 -11.77 15.65 24.44
N VAL A 135 -11.72 14.50 23.76
CA VAL A 135 -11.48 13.20 24.38
C VAL A 135 -9.98 12.90 24.37
N LEU A 136 -9.40 12.71 25.56
CA LEU A 136 -7.97 12.45 25.76
C LEU A 136 -7.74 11.05 26.31
N ASP A 137 -6.71 10.37 25.83
CA ASP A 137 -6.29 9.06 26.34
C ASP A 137 -5.25 9.24 27.45
N ALA A 138 -5.61 8.84 28.68
CA ALA A 138 -4.72 8.90 29.84
C ALA A 138 -3.43 8.07 29.68
N THR A 139 -3.43 7.04 28.83
CA THR A 139 -2.23 6.21 28.58
C THR A 139 -1.24 6.86 27.63
N ASN A 140 -1.67 7.88 26.86
CA ASN A 140 -0.83 8.59 25.89
C ASN A 140 -1.05 10.11 25.98
N LEU A 141 -0.92 10.64 27.21
CA LEU A 141 -1.29 12.01 27.52
C LEU A 141 -0.49 13.05 26.71
N SER A 142 0.78 12.80 26.37
CA SER A 142 1.61 13.73 25.61
C SER A 142 1.03 14.07 24.23
N ARG A 143 0.61 13.04 23.49
CA ARG A 143 -0.06 13.19 22.19
C ARG A 143 -1.40 13.91 22.35
N SER A 144 -2.18 13.49 23.34
CA SER A 144 -3.49 14.08 23.60
C SER A 144 -3.39 15.56 23.99
N LEU A 145 -2.39 15.95 24.77
CA LEU A 145 -2.13 17.35 25.14
C LEU A 145 -1.72 18.19 23.93
N TYR A 146 -0.84 17.68 23.06
CA TYR A 146 -0.50 18.39 21.81
C TYR A 146 -1.74 18.70 20.97
N PHE A 147 -2.64 17.72 20.86
CA PHE A 147 -3.91 17.90 20.15
C PHE A 147 -4.85 18.87 20.87
N LEU A 148 -4.97 18.76 22.21
CA LEU A 148 -5.75 19.68 23.03
C LEU A 148 -5.29 21.13 22.88
N ALA A 149 -3.98 21.38 22.78
CA ALA A 149 -3.44 22.73 22.58
C ALA A 149 -4.04 23.39 21.34
N MET A 150 -4.07 22.69 20.20
CA MET A 150 -4.70 23.19 18.96
C MET A 150 -6.18 23.48 19.14
N VAL A 151 -6.92 22.66 19.88
CA VAL A 151 -8.35 22.86 20.14
C VAL A 151 -8.58 24.07 21.04
N LEU A 152 -7.78 24.23 22.11
CA LEU A 152 -7.88 25.36 23.03
C LEU A 152 -7.51 26.69 22.36
N GLU A 153 -6.53 26.68 21.46
CA GLU A 153 -6.17 27.86 20.65
C GLU A 153 -7.33 28.36 19.78
N LEU A 154 -8.34 27.54 19.46
CA LEU A 154 -9.54 28.03 18.75
C LEU A 154 -10.40 28.97 19.61
N GLY A 155 -10.11 29.09 20.92
CA GLY A 155 -10.83 29.97 21.85
C GLY A 155 -12.28 29.55 22.12
N LYS A 156 -12.72 28.38 21.66
CA LYS A 156 -14.09 27.89 21.82
C LYS A 156 -14.26 27.23 23.21
N PRO A 157 -15.47 27.28 23.80
CA PRO A 157 -15.77 26.55 25.03
C PRO A 157 -15.39 25.08 24.87
N THR A 158 -14.54 24.58 25.75
CA THR A 158 -13.94 23.25 25.65
C THR A 158 -14.01 22.52 26.99
N VAL A 159 -14.51 21.28 26.97
CA VAL A 159 -14.49 20.34 28.10
C VAL A 159 -13.66 19.12 27.74
N VAL A 160 -12.83 18.66 28.68
CA VAL A 160 -11.94 17.53 28.48
C VAL A 160 -12.54 16.27 29.10
N ALA A 161 -12.72 15.24 28.26
CA ALA A 161 -13.12 13.90 28.68
C ALA A 161 -11.88 12.99 28.73
N LEU A 162 -11.38 12.71 29.92
CA LEU A 162 -10.20 11.86 30.13
C LEU A 162 -10.61 10.38 30.17
N THR A 163 -10.25 9.62 29.15
CA THR A 163 -10.56 8.19 29.01
C THR A 163 -9.36 7.30 29.33
N MET A 164 -9.61 5.99 29.46
CA MET A 164 -8.60 4.94 29.67
C MET A 164 -7.73 5.13 30.93
N ASN A 165 -8.18 5.95 31.88
CA ASN A 165 -7.45 6.16 33.13
C ASN A 165 -7.39 4.90 34.00
N ASP A 166 -8.32 3.95 33.83
CA ASP A 166 -8.26 2.63 34.44
C ASP A 166 -7.05 1.81 33.96
N LEU A 167 -6.74 1.89 32.66
CA LEU A 167 -5.56 1.27 32.06
C LEU A 167 -4.28 2.00 32.50
N ALA A 168 -4.30 3.34 32.52
CA ALA A 168 -3.19 4.14 33.01
C ALA A 168 -2.86 3.82 34.48
N ARG A 169 -3.89 3.70 35.35
CA ARG A 169 -3.74 3.26 36.75
C ARG A 169 -3.11 1.88 36.86
N LYS A 170 -3.50 0.91 36.02
CA LYS A 170 -2.88 -0.43 35.97
C LYS A 170 -1.41 -0.39 35.57
N GLN A 171 -1.02 0.55 34.72
CA GLN A 171 0.37 0.80 34.31
C GLN A 171 1.16 1.63 35.34
N GLY A 172 0.51 2.04 36.44
CA GLY A 172 1.11 2.89 37.47
C GLY A 172 1.17 4.38 37.10
N ALA A 173 0.51 4.79 36.00
CA ALA A 173 0.51 6.12 35.42
C ALA A 173 -0.87 6.82 35.50
N GLY A 174 -1.72 6.45 36.45
CA GLY A 174 -3.04 7.08 36.61
C GLY A 174 -2.96 8.58 36.90
N ILE A 175 -3.85 9.34 36.26
CA ILE A 175 -3.91 10.81 36.32
C ILE A 175 -5.10 11.21 37.20
N ASP A 176 -4.92 12.21 38.07
CA ASP A 176 -6.04 12.85 38.76
C ASP A 176 -6.65 13.95 37.87
N PRO A 177 -7.94 13.86 37.48
CA PRO A 177 -8.61 14.87 36.66
C PRO A 177 -8.53 16.28 37.26
N LYS A 178 -8.60 16.42 38.59
CA LYS A 178 -8.56 17.74 39.25
C LYS A 178 -7.18 18.36 39.16
N GLU A 179 -6.13 17.56 39.33
CA GLU A 179 -4.74 17.97 39.18
C GLU A 179 -4.46 18.38 37.73
N LEU A 180 -4.95 17.60 36.76
CA LEU A 180 -4.82 17.95 35.34
C LEU A 180 -5.58 19.25 35.01
N SER A 181 -6.81 19.42 35.51
CA SER A 181 -7.58 20.66 35.32
C SER A 181 -6.84 21.90 35.87
N HIS A 182 -6.26 21.80 37.06
CA HIS A 182 -5.47 22.89 37.65
C HIS A 182 -4.21 23.20 36.82
N THR A 183 -3.50 22.17 36.36
CA THR A 183 -2.30 22.29 35.52
C THR A 183 -2.62 22.94 34.17
N LEU A 184 -3.81 22.65 33.63
CA LEU A 184 -4.34 23.27 32.41
C LEU A 184 -4.95 24.66 32.66
N GLY A 185 -4.62 25.35 33.74
CA GLY A 185 -5.11 26.70 34.00
C GLY A 185 -6.62 26.79 34.26
N GLY A 186 -7.24 25.70 34.71
CA GLY A 186 -8.67 25.64 35.03
C GLY A 186 -9.57 25.14 33.90
N VAL A 187 -9.01 24.57 32.82
CA VAL A 187 -9.81 23.86 31.81
C VAL A 187 -10.58 22.72 32.50
N PRO A 188 -11.89 22.56 32.26
CA PRO A 188 -12.69 21.53 32.91
C PRO A 188 -12.31 20.14 32.41
N VAL A 189 -11.93 19.25 33.33
CA VAL A 189 -11.51 17.87 33.05
C VAL A 189 -12.35 16.90 33.87
N ILE A 190 -12.87 15.86 33.24
CA ILE A 190 -13.62 14.79 33.91
C ILE A 190 -13.14 13.41 33.44
N GLU A 191 -13.01 12.46 34.37
CA GLU A 191 -12.71 11.07 34.05
C GLU A 191 -13.96 10.36 33.55
N VAL A 192 -13.87 9.71 32.39
CA VAL A 192 -14.96 8.93 31.81
C VAL A 192 -14.48 7.60 31.26
N ASN A 193 -15.29 6.56 31.43
CA ASN A 193 -15.00 5.27 30.83
C ASN A 193 -15.91 5.05 29.62
N GLY A 194 -15.35 5.14 28.42
CA GLY A 194 -16.10 4.99 27.17
C GLY A 194 -16.76 3.62 26.98
N ARG A 195 -16.30 2.56 27.69
CA ARG A 195 -16.87 1.21 27.58
C ARG A 195 -17.99 0.95 28.59
N SER A 196 -17.80 1.34 29.85
CA SER A 196 -18.83 1.16 30.90
C SER A 196 -19.86 2.29 30.91
N GLY A 197 -19.52 3.46 30.35
CA GLY A 197 -20.33 4.68 30.44
C GLY A 197 -20.23 5.39 31.79
N GLU A 198 -19.30 4.98 32.66
CA GLU A 198 -19.04 5.66 33.94
C GLU A 198 -18.54 7.08 33.70
N GLY A 199 -18.97 8.02 34.54
CA GLY A 199 -18.66 9.46 34.41
C GLY A 199 -19.47 10.21 33.34
N LYS A 200 -20.27 9.53 32.51
CA LYS A 200 -21.00 10.20 31.40
C LYS A 200 -21.98 11.28 31.86
N ARG A 201 -22.64 11.09 33.00
CA ARG A 201 -23.58 12.09 33.54
C ARG A 201 -22.84 13.33 34.02
N GLU A 202 -21.75 13.14 34.74
CA GLU A 202 -20.87 14.21 35.23
C GLU A 202 -20.25 15.00 34.08
N LEU A 203 -19.88 14.32 32.98
CA LEU A 203 -19.44 14.99 31.75
C LEU A 203 -20.53 15.89 31.17
N MET A 204 -21.76 15.40 31.06
CA MET A 204 -22.86 16.21 30.51
C MET A 204 -23.27 17.37 31.44
N ASP A 205 -23.25 17.15 32.76
CA ASP A 205 -23.44 18.21 33.77
C ASP A 205 -22.35 19.30 33.61
N MET A 206 -21.09 18.90 33.39
CA MET A 206 -19.96 19.80 33.16
C MET A 206 -20.09 20.56 31.84
N VAL A 207 -20.51 19.90 30.76
CA VAL A 207 -20.84 20.57 29.50
C VAL A 207 -21.94 21.62 29.69
N GLY A 208 -22.98 21.29 30.46
CA GLY A 208 -24.09 22.20 30.81
C GLY A 208 -23.65 23.52 31.45
N THR A 209 -22.57 23.50 32.23
CA THR A 209 -22.08 24.64 33.02
C THR A 209 -21.00 25.48 32.32
N HIS A 210 -20.36 24.96 31.27
CA HIS A 210 -19.17 25.56 30.66
C HIS A 210 -19.39 26.19 29.26
N PHE A 211 -20.64 26.46 28.86
CA PHE A 211 -20.92 27.15 27.59
C PHE A 211 -20.45 28.61 27.52
N SER A 212 -20.14 29.25 28.66
CA SER A 212 -19.70 30.65 28.71
C SER A 212 -18.23 30.85 28.29
N GLY A 213 -17.48 29.78 28.07
CA GLY A 213 -16.08 29.81 27.69
C GLY A 213 -15.19 29.00 28.63
N THR A 214 -13.97 28.75 28.16
CA THR A 214 -12.94 28.02 28.88
C THR A 214 -11.70 28.91 29.00
N PRO A 215 -11.04 28.97 30.17
CA PRO A 215 -9.80 29.73 30.31
C PRO A 215 -8.73 29.18 29.35
N LEU A 216 -8.04 30.09 28.66
CA LEU A 216 -6.90 29.72 27.81
C LEU A 216 -5.66 29.52 28.72
N PRO A 217 -5.03 28.33 28.71
CA PRO A 217 -3.82 28.08 29.48
C PRO A 217 -2.67 29.01 29.09
N ALA A 218 -1.80 29.32 30.05
CA ALA A 218 -0.58 30.09 29.78
C ALA A 218 0.31 29.38 28.75
N GLY A 219 0.85 30.15 27.79
CA GLY A 219 1.70 29.63 26.71
C GLY A 219 0.95 29.32 25.40
N LEU A 220 -0.39 29.35 25.40
CA LEU A 220 -1.20 29.25 24.19
C LEU A 220 -1.76 30.62 23.78
N THR A 221 -1.99 30.81 22.48
CA THR A 221 -2.55 32.04 21.91
C THR A 221 -3.81 31.73 21.11
N ALA A 222 -4.90 32.40 21.45
CA ALA A 222 -6.17 32.22 20.73
C ALA A 222 -6.05 32.71 19.27
N VAL A 223 -6.70 31.99 18.35
CA VAL A 223 -6.76 32.29 16.93
C VAL A 223 -8.21 32.23 16.44
N ASP A 224 -8.55 33.06 15.44
CA ASP A 224 -9.79 32.90 14.69
C ASP A 224 -9.51 32.00 13.47
N PRO A 225 -10.19 30.85 13.34
CA PRO A 225 -10.02 29.96 12.19
C PRO A 225 -10.28 30.60 10.82
N HIS A 226 -11.04 31.69 10.76
CA HIS A 226 -11.36 32.38 9.49
C HIS A 226 -10.23 33.32 9.02
N ASP A 227 -9.33 33.71 9.92
CA ASP A 227 -8.28 34.71 9.65
C ASP A 227 -6.87 34.10 9.52
N ILE A 228 -6.75 32.77 9.61
CA ILE A 228 -5.47 32.06 9.58
C ILE A 228 -5.31 31.17 8.35
N ASP A 229 -4.06 31.04 7.89
CA ASP A 229 -3.65 29.93 7.03
C ASP A 229 -3.39 28.71 7.92
N VAL A 230 -4.32 27.75 7.92
CA VAL A 230 -4.31 26.58 8.82
C VAL A 230 -2.97 25.80 8.73
N PRO A 231 -2.46 25.41 7.55
CA PRO A 231 -1.12 24.82 7.41
C PRO A 231 -0.02 25.62 8.11
N GLN A 232 0.06 26.92 7.86
CA GLN A 232 1.12 27.77 8.41
C GLN A 232 1.00 27.89 9.94
N TRP A 233 -0.22 28.01 10.47
CA TRP A 233 -0.49 28.07 11.90
C TRP A 233 -0.18 26.74 12.60
N VAL A 234 -0.54 25.60 12.00
CA VAL A 234 -0.26 24.29 12.59
C VAL A 234 1.23 24.02 12.63
N GLU A 235 1.94 24.22 11.53
CA GLU A 235 3.38 23.93 11.41
C GLU A 235 4.24 24.94 12.18
N GLY A 236 3.93 26.25 12.08
CA GLY A 236 4.73 27.30 12.71
C GLY A 236 4.73 27.28 14.24
N ASN A 237 3.67 26.75 14.85
CA ASN A 237 3.52 26.67 16.31
C ASN A 237 3.80 25.27 16.88
N ALA A 238 4.25 24.31 16.06
CA ALA A 238 4.44 22.92 16.48
C ALA A 238 5.40 22.81 17.69
N ASP A 239 6.57 23.44 17.61
CA ASP A 239 7.57 23.41 18.69
C ASP A 239 7.02 24.02 20.00
N ALA A 240 6.33 25.16 19.92
CA ALA A 240 5.73 25.81 21.08
C ALA A 240 4.66 24.93 21.77
N ARG A 241 3.87 24.18 21.00
CA ARG A 241 2.88 23.24 21.54
C ARG A 241 3.54 22.00 22.15
N PHE A 242 4.65 21.52 21.59
CA PHE A 242 5.43 20.45 22.20
C PHE A 242 6.04 20.90 23.54
N ASP A 243 6.60 22.11 23.59
CA ASP A 243 7.13 22.69 24.83
C ASP A 243 6.04 22.89 25.88
N TRP A 244 4.86 23.38 25.47
CA TRP A 244 3.69 23.51 26.34
C TRP A 244 3.23 22.16 26.90
N ALA A 245 3.09 21.14 26.05
CA ALA A 245 2.68 19.80 26.48
C ALA A 245 3.72 19.18 27.42
N ALA A 246 5.03 19.35 27.13
CA ALA A 246 6.11 18.91 28.00
C ALA A 246 6.08 19.61 29.36
N HIS A 247 5.77 20.92 29.39
CA HIS A 247 5.61 21.68 30.62
C HIS A 247 4.46 21.14 31.46
N VAL A 248 3.27 20.92 30.88
CA VAL A 248 2.12 20.31 31.56
C VAL A 248 2.47 18.94 32.14
N LEU A 249 3.12 18.08 31.36
CA LEU A 249 3.53 16.74 31.81
C LEU A 249 4.54 16.77 32.96
N SER A 250 5.46 17.74 32.95
CA SER A 250 6.46 17.89 34.01
C SER A 250 5.82 18.24 35.35
N GLN A 251 4.73 19.02 35.35
CA GLN A 251 4.00 19.40 36.56
C GLN A 251 3.20 18.22 37.15
N LEU A 252 2.71 17.31 36.31
CA LEU A 252 1.99 16.09 36.72
C LEU A 252 2.92 14.99 37.27
N ASN A 253 4.21 15.27 37.44
CA ASN A 253 5.23 14.34 37.94
C ASN A 253 5.25 12.98 37.23
N MET A 254 4.84 12.96 35.94
CA MET A 254 4.80 11.75 35.11
C MET A 254 6.20 11.16 34.89
N GLN A 255 7.25 11.99 34.95
CA GLN A 255 8.65 11.58 34.80
C GLN A 255 9.12 10.58 35.87
N ALA A 256 8.47 10.52 37.04
CA ALA A 256 8.80 9.55 38.10
C ALA A 256 8.23 8.14 37.87
N ARG A 257 7.42 7.94 36.81
CA ARG A 257 6.69 6.69 36.55
C ARG A 257 7.11 5.95 35.28
N ASP A 258 8.16 6.39 34.59
CA ASP A 258 8.74 5.71 33.43
C ASP A 258 9.42 4.39 33.83
N ARG A 259 8.62 3.32 33.91
CA ARG A 259 9.15 1.95 33.90
C ARG A 259 9.40 1.56 32.44
N VAL A 260 10.67 1.31 32.12
CA VAL A 260 11.08 0.75 30.83
C VAL A 260 10.28 -0.52 30.56
N THR A 261 9.41 -0.48 29.55
CA THR A 261 8.57 -1.60 29.17
C THR A 261 9.36 -2.63 28.37
N VAL A 262 8.82 -3.85 28.20
CA VAL A 262 9.44 -4.86 27.33
C VAL A 262 9.52 -4.35 25.88
N SER A 263 8.52 -3.56 25.44
CA SER A 263 8.52 -2.86 24.15
C SER A 263 9.74 -1.96 24.01
N ASP A 264 10.05 -1.15 25.02
CA ASP A 264 11.17 -0.19 24.98
C ASP A 264 12.53 -0.90 24.92
N ARG A 265 12.64 -2.08 25.54
CA ARG A 265 13.87 -2.88 25.48
C ARG A 265 14.09 -3.47 24.08
N ILE A 266 13.01 -3.94 23.44
CA ILE A 266 13.05 -4.46 22.06
C ILE A 266 13.33 -3.31 21.08
N ASP A 267 12.64 -2.18 21.24
CA ASP A 267 12.77 -1.02 20.39
C ASP A 267 14.20 -0.43 20.44
N ARG A 268 14.92 -0.54 21.58
CA ARG A 268 16.34 -0.15 21.64
C ARG A 268 17.24 -0.93 20.68
N VAL A 269 16.93 -2.19 20.43
CA VAL A 269 17.65 -3.05 19.47
C VAL A 269 17.17 -2.76 18.06
N LEU A 270 15.84 -2.74 17.87
CA LEU A 270 15.22 -2.63 16.54
C LEU A 270 15.33 -1.25 15.92
N LEU A 271 15.36 -0.17 16.69
CA LEU A 271 15.49 1.20 16.20
C LEU A 271 16.96 1.62 16.03
N ASN A 272 17.92 0.77 16.39
CA ASN A 272 19.32 1.06 16.15
C ASN A 272 19.59 1.12 14.63
N PRO A 273 20.31 2.14 14.14
CA PRO A 273 20.51 2.33 12.69
C PRO A 273 21.28 1.20 12.01
N PHE A 274 22.10 0.44 12.74
CA PHE A 274 22.84 -0.69 12.19
C PHE A 274 22.17 -2.03 12.55
N LEU A 275 21.90 -2.25 13.83
CA LEU A 275 21.31 -3.51 14.30
C LEU A 275 19.86 -3.68 13.83
N GLY A 276 19.10 -2.59 13.71
CA GLY A 276 17.75 -2.59 13.14
C GLY A 276 17.71 -3.05 11.69
N VAL A 277 18.66 -2.61 10.86
CA VAL A 277 18.79 -3.06 9.47
C VAL A 277 19.17 -4.54 9.41
N ILE A 278 20.08 -5.01 10.27
CA ILE A 278 20.45 -6.44 10.33
C ILE A 278 19.26 -7.29 10.73
N VAL A 279 18.54 -6.92 11.79
CA VAL A 279 17.35 -7.66 12.25
C VAL A 279 16.27 -7.64 11.18
N PHE A 280 16.09 -6.52 10.48
CA PHE A 280 15.17 -6.42 9.35
C PHE A 280 15.54 -7.39 8.23
N LEU A 281 16.80 -7.42 7.80
CA LEU A 281 17.27 -8.34 6.77
C LEU A 281 17.13 -9.80 7.21
N ALA A 282 17.44 -10.13 8.46
CA ALA A 282 17.26 -11.47 9.01
C ALA A 282 15.78 -11.89 9.03
N LEU A 283 14.89 -10.97 9.38
CA LEU A 283 13.45 -11.21 9.40
C LEU A 283 12.90 -11.40 7.98
N MET A 284 13.34 -10.58 7.02
CA MET A 284 13.01 -10.76 5.61
C MET A 284 13.52 -12.10 5.09
N TYR A 285 14.77 -12.46 5.38
CA TYR A 285 15.32 -13.77 5.04
C TYR A 285 14.46 -14.91 5.61
N ALA A 286 14.07 -14.83 6.89
CA ALA A 286 13.19 -15.82 7.51
C ALA A 286 11.82 -15.90 6.83
N MET A 287 11.24 -14.76 6.44
CA MET A 287 9.99 -14.71 5.67
C MET A 287 10.13 -15.38 4.29
N PHE A 288 11.22 -15.11 3.57
CA PHE A 288 11.48 -15.73 2.27
C PHE A 288 11.70 -17.25 2.40
N GLN A 289 12.54 -17.66 3.35
CA GLN A 289 12.78 -19.07 3.64
C GLN A 289 11.51 -19.80 4.06
N ALA A 290 10.70 -19.20 4.93
CA ALA A 290 9.40 -19.77 5.29
C ALA A 290 8.50 -19.90 4.06
N THR A 291 8.49 -18.90 3.18
CA THR A 291 7.70 -18.93 1.94
C THR A 291 8.12 -20.08 1.03
N THR A 292 9.42 -20.27 0.79
CA THR A 292 9.90 -21.33 -0.11
C THR A 292 9.75 -22.72 0.51
N VAL A 293 10.18 -22.89 1.76
CA VAL A 293 10.19 -24.21 2.44
C VAL A 293 8.76 -24.69 2.74
N LEU A 294 7.86 -23.79 3.15
CA LEU A 294 6.48 -24.18 3.48
C LEU A 294 5.60 -24.26 2.23
N ALA A 295 5.90 -23.51 1.16
CA ALA A 295 5.11 -23.58 -0.07
C ALA A 295 5.49 -24.76 -0.95
N GLY A 296 6.78 -25.12 -1.04
CA GLY A 296 7.29 -26.15 -1.96
C GLY A 296 6.45 -27.44 -1.97
N PRO A 297 6.25 -28.12 -0.82
CA PRO A 297 5.46 -29.35 -0.79
C PRO A 297 4.01 -29.19 -1.26
N ALA A 298 3.42 -28.01 -1.06
CA ALA A 298 2.07 -27.71 -1.53
C ALA A 298 2.05 -27.36 -3.02
N GLN A 299 3.12 -26.78 -3.56
CA GLN A 299 3.28 -26.53 -5.00
C GLN A 299 3.48 -27.84 -5.76
N ASP A 300 4.36 -28.71 -5.28
CA ASP A 300 4.63 -30.03 -5.87
C ASP A 300 3.38 -30.92 -5.85
N TRP A 301 2.60 -30.85 -4.77
CA TRP A 301 1.32 -31.57 -4.70
C TRP A 301 0.30 -31.08 -5.74
N VAL A 302 0.27 -29.76 -6.02
CA VAL A 302 -0.59 -29.21 -7.06
C VAL A 302 -0.09 -29.59 -8.45
N ASP A 303 1.21 -29.43 -8.70
CA ASP A 303 1.78 -29.65 -10.03
C ASP A 303 1.87 -31.13 -10.42
N GLY A 304 2.07 -32.03 -9.46
CA GLY A 304 2.01 -33.46 -9.67
C GLY A 304 0.60 -34.01 -9.52
N THR A 305 0.12 -34.15 -8.28
CA THR A 305 -1.11 -34.90 -7.98
C THR A 305 -2.36 -34.25 -8.57
N VAL A 306 -2.52 -32.93 -8.45
CA VAL A 306 -3.73 -32.26 -8.96
C VAL A 306 -3.73 -32.20 -10.48
N ARG A 307 -2.59 -31.94 -11.11
CA ARG A 307 -2.43 -31.99 -12.57
C ARG A 307 -2.78 -33.36 -13.11
N GLU A 308 -2.15 -34.42 -12.61
CA GLU A 308 -2.40 -35.81 -13.05
C GLU A 308 -3.85 -36.21 -12.85
N TRP A 309 -4.47 -35.82 -11.72
CA TRP A 309 -5.88 -36.10 -11.48
C TRP A 309 -6.80 -35.39 -12.48
N LEU A 310 -6.51 -34.13 -12.81
CA LEU A 310 -7.27 -33.36 -13.79
C LEU A 310 -7.09 -33.91 -15.21
N THR A 311 -5.85 -34.22 -15.61
CA THR A 311 -5.56 -34.79 -16.94
C THR A 311 -6.16 -36.17 -17.08
N ALA A 312 -6.02 -37.05 -16.09
CA ALA A 312 -6.68 -38.36 -16.11
C ALA A 312 -8.21 -38.25 -16.17
N GLY A 313 -8.79 -37.26 -15.50
CA GLY A 313 -10.22 -36.95 -15.60
C GLY A 313 -10.65 -36.53 -17.01
N VAL A 314 -9.85 -35.69 -17.67
CA VAL A 314 -10.06 -35.27 -19.06
C VAL A 314 -9.87 -36.46 -20.01
N ASP A 315 -8.78 -37.21 -19.88
CA ASP A 315 -8.50 -38.41 -20.67
C ASP A 315 -9.63 -39.42 -20.55
N TRP A 316 -10.17 -39.63 -19.34
CA TRP A 316 -11.32 -40.50 -19.13
C TRP A 316 -12.54 -40.02 -19.91
N VAL A 317 -12.86 -38.72 -19.86
CA VAL A 317 -13.98 -38.14 -20.61
C VAL A 317 -13.77 -38.28 -22.12
N PHE A 318 -12.58 -37.98 -22.63
CA PHE A 318 -12.27 -38.05 -24.07
C PHE A 318 -12.29 -39.50 -24.57
N ASN A 319 -11.77 -40.46 -23.80
CA ASN A 319 -11.83 -41.88 -24.14
C ASN A 319 -13.27 -42.40 -24.28
N LEU A 320 -14.28 -41.78 -23.65
CA LEU A 320 -15.70 -42.13 -23.87
C LEU A 320 -16.20 -41.75 -25.28
N PHE A 321 -15.58 -40.78 -25.93
CA PHE A 321 -15.92 -40.33 -27.28
C PHE A 321 -15.08 -41.03 -28.39
N GLY A 322 -14.14 -41.89 -28.01
CA GLY A 322 -13.37 -42.77 -28.89
C GLY A 322 -11.85 -42.59 -28.75
N PRO A 323 -11.03 -43.64 -29.01
CA PRO A 323 -9.58 -43.60 -28.77
C PRO A 323 -8.83 -42.52 -29.58
N HIS A 324 -9.34 -42.18 -30.76
CA HIS A 324 -8.74 -41.18 -31.64
C HIS A 324 -8.99 -39.73 -31.21
N THR A 325 -9.74 -39.49 -30.12
CA THR A 325 -10.03 -38.13 -29.65
C THR A 325 -8.97 -37.59 -28.68
N VAL A 326 -8.15 -38.48 -28.11
CA VAL A 326 -7.04 -38.11 -27.21
C VAL A 326 -5.88 -37.47 -27.99
N ASP A 327 -5.64 -37.87 -29.23
CA ASP A 327 -4.64 -37.25 -30.12
C ASP A 327 -5.18 -35.99 -30.84
N GLY A 328 -6.36 -35.50 -30.46
CA GLY A 328 -7.01 -34.38 -31.12
C GLY A 328 -6.53 -33.02 -30.62
N TRP A 329 -6.53 -32.01 -31.49
CA TRP A 329 -6.23 -30.62 -31.14
C TRP A 329 -7.06 -30.09 -29.95
N PHE A 330 -8.29 -30.57 -29.80
CA PHE A 330 -9.19 -30.16 -28.72
C PHE A 330 -8.76 -30.72 -27.37
N HIS A 331 -8.17 -31.92 -27.34
CA HIS A 331 -7.59 -32.49 -26.12
C HIS A 331 -6.38 -31.67 -25.67
N SER A 332 -5.43 -31.42 -26.58
CA SER A 332 -4.26 -30.57 -26.31
C SER A 332 -4.64 -29.16 -25.84
N LEU A 333 -5.68 -28.54 -26.42
CA LEU A 333 -6.17 -27.24 -25.92
C LEU A 333 -6.65 -27.31 -24.46
N VAL A 334 -7.34 -28.40 -24.09
CA VAL A 334 -7.89 -28.57 -22.73
C VAL A 334 -6.78 -28.89 -21.75
N VAL A 335 -5.82 -29.74 -22.12
CA VAL A 335 -4.70 -30.14 -21.25
C VAL A 335 -3.67 -29.01 -21.17
N ASP A 336 -3.02 -28.69 -22.29
CA ASP A 336 -1.88 -27.77 -22.35
C ASP A 336 -2.30 -26.29 -22.28
N GLY A 337 -3.55 -25.97 -22.62
CA GLY A 337 -4.08 -24.62 -22.55
C GLY A 337 -4.82 -24.31 -21.24
N LEU A 338 -5.83 -25.12 -20.90
CA LEU A 338 -6.73 -24.84 -19.77
C LEU A 338 -6.25 -25.45 -18.45
N ILE A 339 -5.91 -26.75 -18.42
CA ILE A 339 -5.45 -27.42 -17.19
C ILE A 339 -4.14 -26.80 -16.73
N ASP A 340 -3.17 -26.61 -17.62
CA ASP A 340 -1.92 -25.92 -17.32
C ASP A 340 -2.14 -24.54 -16.70
N GLY A 341 -3.13 -23.79 -17.21
CA GLY A 341 -3.51 -22.52 -16.62
C GLY A 341 -4.08 -22.64 -15.21
N ILE A 342 -4.95 -23.62 -14.96
CA ILE A 342 -5.52 -23.88 -13.63
C ILE A 342 -4.44 -24.34 -12.65
N VAL A 343 -3.56 -25.25 -13.06
CA VAL A 343 -2.45 -25.77 -12.25
C VAL A 343 -1.48 -24.65 -11.91
N THR A 344 -1.09 -23.83 -12.89
CA THR A 344 -0.25 -22.64 -12.69
C THR A 344 -0.85 -21.70 -11.63
N ILE A 345 -2.16 -21.43 -11.68
CA ILE A 345 -2.82 -20.61 -10.65
C ILE A 345 -2.77 -21.30 -9.29
N GLY A 346 -2.97 -22.62 -9.26
CA GLY A 346 -2.91 -23.42 -8.04
C GLY A 346 -1.54 -23.37 -7.37
N THR A 347 -0.44 -23.47 -8.13
CA THR A 347 0.93 -23.40 -7.60
C THR A 347 1.29 -22.02 -7.05
N PHE A 348 0.60 -20.95 -7.46
CA PHE A 348 0.78 -19.61 -6.89
C PHE A 348 0.13 -19.41 -5.51
N ILE A 349 -0.92 -20.17 -5.18
CA ILE A 349 -1.71 -19.95 -3.95
C ILE A 349 -0.88 -20.19 -2.68
N PRO A 350 -0.12 -21.31 -2.53
CA PRO A 350 0.67 -21.56 -1.33
C PRO A 350 1.70 -20.46 -1.00
N PRO A 351 2.62 -20.07 -1.91
CA PRO A 351 3.64 -19.07 -1.59
C PRO A 351 3.02 -17.70 -1.32
N MET A 352 1.97 -17.29 -2.04
CA MET A 352 1.25 -16.04 -1.74
C MET A 352 0.56 -16.09 -0.37
N GLY A 353 -0.04 -17.22 -0.01
CA GLY A 353 -0.73 -17.40 1.27
C GLY A 353 0.23 -17.24 2.45
N ILE A 354 1.39 -17.90 2.39
CA ILE A 354 2.43 -17.81 3.42
C ILE A 354 2.98 -16.38 3.48
N MET A 355 3.26 -15.75 2.34
CA MET A 355 3.72 -14.37 2.29
C MET A 355 2.70 -13.40 2.92
N PHE A 356 1.39 -13.56 2.64
CA PHE A 356 0.35 -12.75 3.27
C PHE A 356 0.22 -13.01 4.77
N ILE A 357 0.40 -14.24 5.23
CA ILE A 357 0.43 -14.58 6.66
C ILE A 357 1.60 -13.86 7.33
N CYS A 358 2.82 -14.03 6.82
CA CYS A 358 4.01 -13.38 7.36
C CYS A 358 3.86 -11.85 7.38
N LEU A 359 3.39 -11.26 6.29
CA LEU A 359 3.17 -9.81 6.23
C LEU A 359 2.13 -9.34 7.26
N SER A 360 1.02 -10.05 7.40
CA SER A 360 -0.02 -9.72 8.37
C SER A 360 0.50 -9.85 9.81
N LEU A 361 1.35 -10.84 10.10
CA LEU A 361 2.01 -10.97 11.41
C LEU A 361 2.93 -9.78 11.71
N LEU A 362 3.67 -9.28 10.72
CA LEU A 362 4.55 -8.12 10.88
C LEU A 362 3.75 -6.82 11.05
N GLU A 363 2.64 -6.69 10.32
CA GLU A 363 1.72 -5.56 10.41
C GLU A 363 1.05 -5.50 11.78
N ASP A 364 0.39 -6.59 12.20
CA ASP A 364 -0.35 -6.69 13.46
C ASP A 364 0.57 -6.60 14.69
N SER A 365 1.82 -7.06 14.60
CA SER A 365 2.80 -6.91 15.69
C SER A 365 3.29 -5.48 15.87
N GLY A 366 3.04 -4.58 14.91
CA GLY A 366 3.55 -3.21 14.94
C GLY A 366 5.03 -3.09 14.55
N TYR A 367 5.68 -4.18 14.12
CA TYR A 367 7.08 -4.17 13.69
C TYR A 367 7.30 -3.26 12.47
N LEU A 368 6.34 -3.21 11.54
CA LEU A 368 6.45 -2.41 10.31
C LEU A 368 6.68 -0.91 10.59
N ALA A 369 6.12 -0.39 11.68
CA ALA A 369 6.35 1.00 12.10
C ALA A 369 7.82 1.25 12.50
N ARG A 370 8.47 0.30 13.17
CA ARG A 370 9.89 0.38 13.55
C ARG A 370 10.79 0.23 12.33
N ALA A 371 10.48 -0.72 11.45
CA ALA A 371 11.22 -0.92 10.21
C ALA A 371 11.18 0.34 9.33
N ALA A 372 10.02 0.99 9.21
CA ALA A 372 9.86 2.26 8.50
C ALA A 372 10.74 3.36 9.11
N PHE A 373 10.79 3.47 10.44
CA PHE A 373 11.64 4.44 11.13
C PHE A 373 13.14 4.24 10.84
N VAL A 374 13.62 3.00 10.87
CA VAL A 374 15.03 2.68 10.56
C VAL A 374 15.38 3.06 9.12
N MET A 375 14.41 2.91 8.20
CA MET A 375 14.61 3.07 6.76
C MET A 375 14.29 4.47 6.24
N ASP A 376 13.77 5.33 7.12
CA ASP A 376 13.43 6.72 6.83
C ASP A 376 14.60 7.49 6.21
N ARG A 377 15.83 7.26 6.70
CA ARG A 377 17.03 7.90 6.11
C ARG A 377 17.22 7.55 4.63
N ALA A 378 16.98 6.30 4.24
CA ALA A 378 17.10 5.87 2.84
C ALA A 378 15.95 6.42 1.99
N MET A 379 14.73 6.46 2.53
CA MET A 379 13.54 6.98 1.83
C MET A 379 13.60 8.51 1.62
N ARG A 380 14.19 9.25 2.56
CA ARG A 380 14.41 10.70 2.42
C ARG A 380 15.29 11.09 1.23
N CYS A 381 16.20 10.22 0.77
CA CYS A 381 16.94 10.45 -0.48
C CYS A 381 16.00 10.62 -1.70
N MET A 382 14.86 9.94 -1.68
CA MET A 382 13.81 10.03 -2.71
C MET A 382 12.68 11.01 -2.34
N HIS A 383 12.78 11.70 -1.18
CA HIS A 383 11.71 12.53 -0.59
C HIS A 383 10.41 11.75 -0.35
N LEU A 384 10.52 10.47 0.00
CA LEU A 384 9.40 9.63 0.41
C LEU A 384 9.32 9.53 1.94
N ASP A 385 8.13 9.34 2.48
CA ASP A 385 7.91 8.98 3.89
C ASP A 385 8.57 7.60 4.17
N GLY A 386 9.13 7.39 5.37
CA GLY A 386 9.72 6.10 5.77
C GLY A 386 8.80 4.89 5.56
N ARG A 387 7.47 5.08 5.61
CA ARG A 387 6.45 4.06 5.29
C ARG A 387 6.51 3.57 3.85
N ALA A 388 7.02 4.38 2.91
CA ALA A 388 7.16 4.00 1.51
C ALA A 388 8.11 2.82 1.29
N PHE A 389 9.04 2.60 2.22
CA PHE A 389 9.93 1.47 2.20
C PHE A 389 9.19 0.13 2.30
N LEU A 390 8.10 0.10 3.06
CA LEU A 390 7.38 -1.14 3.34
C LEU A 390 6.85 -1.81 2.06
N PRO A 391 6.04 -1.13 1.22
CA PRO A 391 5.66 -1.68 -0.08
C PRO A 391 6.84 -2.13 -0.95
N ILE A 392 7.94 -1.36 -0.96
CA ILE A 392 9.11 -1.67 -1.80
C ILE A 392 9.75 -2.99 -1.38
N VAL A 393 9.93 -3.23 -0.07
CA VAL A 393 10.53 -4.50 0.38
C VAL A 393 9.61 -5.68 0.15
N ILE A 394 8.32 -5.52 0.40
CA ILE A 394 7.32 -6.57 0.09
C ILE A 394 7.42 -6.98 -1.39
N GLY A 395 7.81 -6.05 -2.27
CA GLY A 395 7.98 -6.30 -3.70
C GLY A 395 9.03 -7.37 -4.02
N PHE A 396 10.13 -7.41 -3.26
CA PHE A 396 11.14 -8.48 -3.38
C PHE A 396 10.58 -9.87 -3.07
N GLY A 397 9.48 -9.94 -2.31
CA GLY A 397 8.59 -11.10 -2.25
C GLY A 397 7.75 -11.22 -3.50
N CYS A 398 6.71 -10.40 -3.56
CA CYS A 398 5.77 -10.39 -4.66
C CYS A 398 5.25 -8.97 -4.89
N ASN A 399 5.19 -8.57 -6.16
CA ASN A 399 4.71 -7.25 -6.53
C ASN A 399 3.22 -7.02 -6.23
N LEU A 400 2.40 -8.07 -6.17
CA LEU A 400 0.97 -7.97 -5.86
C LEU A 400 0.68 -7.46 -4.43
N PRO A 401 1.14 -8.13 -3.34
CA PRO A 401 0.99 -7.63 -1.98
C PRO A 401 1.65 -6.27 -1.79
N ALA A 402 2.79 -6.04 -2.45
CA ALA A 402 3.51 -4.77 -2.42
C ALA A 402 2.65 -3.61 -2.95
N LEU A 403 2.04 -3.78 -4.12
CA LEU A 403 1.12 -2.79 -4.66
C LEU A 403 -0.06 -2.57 -3.71
N ALA A 404 -0.66 -3.63 -3.15
CA ALA A 404 -1.75 -3.50 -2.17
C ALA A 404 -1.34 -2.69 -0.94
N ALA A 405 -0.12 -2.89 -0.45
CA ALA A 405 0.44 -2.17 0.69
C ALA A 405 0.64 -0.67 0.43
N THR A 406 0.74 -0.22 -0.84
CA THR A 406 0.88 1.21 -1.15
C THR A 406 -0.29 2.05 -0.62
N ARG A 407 -1.48 1.46 -0.43
CA ARG A 407 -2.67 2.14 0.14
C ARG A 407 -2.46 2.66 1.55
N THR A 408 -1.48 2.14 2.27
CA THR A 408 -1.12 2.57 3.64
C THR A 408 -0.39 3.91 3.67
N LEU A 409 0.13 4.38 2.52
CA LEU A 409 0.78 5.69 2.44
C LEU A 409 -0.25 6.81 2.48
N PRO A 410 -0.06 7.90 3.23
CA PRO A 410 -1.05 8.97 3.33
C PRO A 410 -1.20 9.74 2.02
N ASP A 411 -0.08 10.16 1.41
CA ASP A 411 -0.09 10.97 0.19
C ASP A 411 -0.30 10.15 -1.09
N SER A 412 -1.27 10.59 -1.91
CA SER A 412 -1.63 9.94 -3.17
C SER A 412 -0.51 9.93 -4.22
N ARG A 413 0.37 10.95 -4.24
CA ARG A 413 1.48 11.00 -5.21
C ARG A 413 2.59 10.03 -4.81
N GLN A 414 2.89 9.93 -3.52
CA GLN A 414 3.78 8.89 -2.98
C GLN A 414 3.26 7.50 -3.32
N ARG A 415 1.95 7.23 -3.18
CA ARG A 415 1.34 5.94 -3.58
C ARG A 415 1.67 5.57 -5.02
N VAL A 416 1.45 6.50 -5.95
CA VAL A 416 1.69 6.27 -7.38
C VAL A 416 3.19 6.10 -7.67
N MET A 417 4.04 6.93 -7.08
CA MET A 417 5.49 6.85 -7.26
C MET A 417 6.04 5.50 -6.75
N VAL A 418 5.68 5.10 -5.53
CA VAL A 418 6.07 3.80 -4.96
C VAL A 418 5.50 2.66 -5.79
N GLY A 419 4.24 2.77 -6.24
CA GLY A 419 3.63 1.80 -7.16
C GLY A 419 4.42 1.62 -8.46
N MET A 420 4.98 2.70 -9.03
CA MET A 420 5.84 2.65 -10.21
C MET A 420 7.24 2.08 -9.92
N LEU A 421 7.69 2.06 -8.66
CA LEU A 421 8.97 1.51 -8.23
C LEU A 421 8.92 0.03 -7.90
N VAL A 422 7.80 -0.46 -7.35
CA VAL A 422 7.61 -1.87 -6.99
C VAL A 422 8.01 -2.85 -8.11
N PRO A 423 7.64 -2.65 -9.39
CA PRO A 423 8.07 -3.50 -10.50
C PRO A 423 9.58 -3.73 -10.66
N PHE A 424 10.43 -2.84 -10.16
CA PHE A 424 11.89 -2.97 -10.23
C PHE A 424 12.48 -3.84 -9.12
N SER A 425 11.66 -4.26 -8.15
CA SER A 425 12.08 -5.23 -7.12
C SER A 425 12.22 -6.64 -7.71
N SER A 426 13.33 -7.31 -7.42
CA SER A 426 13.55 -8.70 -7.83
C SER A 426 12.66 -9.63 -7.00
N CYS A 427 11.45 -9.90 -7.49
CA CYS A 427 10.52 -10.84 -6.86
C CYS A 427 11.01 -12.30 -6.98
N THR A 428 10.46 -13.19 -6.15
CA THR A 428 10.86 -14.61 -6.11
C THR A 428 10.79 -15.30 -7.47
N ALA A 429 9.80 -14.97 -8.31
CA ALA A 429 9.68 -15.57 -9.64
C ALA A 429 10.82 -15.20 -10.61
N ARG A 430 11.52 -14.07 -10.39
CA ARG A 430 12.71 -13.71 -11.18
C ARG A 430 13.94 -14.53 -10.75
N LEU A 431 13.96 -15.03 -9.52
CA LEU A 431 15.07 -15.80 -8.98
C LEU A 431 15.32 -17.08 -9.80
N SER A 432 14.27 -17.80 -10.21
CA SER A 432 14.41 -19.02 -11.01
C SER A 432 15.13 -18.76 -12.34
N VAL A 433 14.78 -17.66 -13.04
CA VAL A 433 15.49 -17.23 -14.25
C VAL A 433 16.95 -16.89 -13.95
N TYR A 434 17.20 -16.17 -12.85
CA TYR A 434 18.56 -15.83 -12.45
C TYR A 434 19.39 -17.06 -12.15
N MET A 435 18.83 -18.05 -11.46
CA MET A 435 19.52 -19.27 -11.07
C MET A 435 19.91 -20.10 -12.31
N VAL A 436 18.97 -20.40 -13.21
CA VAL A 436 19.26 -21.22 -14.41
C VAL A 436 20.33 -20.56 -15.28
N LEU A 437 20.20 -19.27 -15.59
CA LEU A 437 21.21 -18.58 -16.40
C LEU A 437 22.54 -18.41 -15.65
N ALA A 438 22.51 -18.15 -14.34
CA ALA A 438 23.74 -18.01 -13.58
C ALA A 438 24.53 -19.33 -13.54
N TYR A 439 23.87 -20.46 -13.32
CA TYR A 439 24.52 -21.78 -13.37
C TYR A 439 24.97 -22.15 -14.79
N ALA A 440 24.17 -21.81 -15.81
CA ALA A 440 24.52 -22.08 -17.21
C ALA A 440 25.82 -21.39 -17.65
N PHE A 441 26.05 -20.13 -17.28
CA PHE A 441 27.18 -19.34 -17.77
C PHE A 441 28.33 -19.17 -16.77
N PHE A 442 28.05 -19.24 -15.47
CA PHE A 442 28.99 -18.88 -14.40
C PHE A 442 29.28 -20.00 -13.39
N ARG A 443 28.51 -21.11 -13.40
CA ARG A 443 28.70 -22.30 -12.56
C ARG A 443 29.02 -21.96 -11.10
N GLU A 444 30.29 -22.10 -10.67
CA GLU A 444 30.76 -21.83 -9.31
C GLU A 444 30.48 -20.39 -8.82
N GLN A 445 30.37 -19.43 -9.74
CA GLN A 445 30.12 -18.02 -9.42
C GLN A 445 28.63 -17.66 -9.50
N ALA A 446 27.73 -18.62 -9.74
CA ALA A 446 26.31 -18.37 -9.91
C ALA A 446 25.69 -17.62 -8.72
N GLY A 447 26.04 -18.03 -7.49
CA GLY A 447 25.58 -17.37 -6.27
C GLY A 447 25.99 -15.89 -6.18
N LEU A 448 27.20 -15.54 -6.64
CA LEU A 448 27.67 -14.15 -6.71
C LEU A 448 26.84 -13.34 -7.72
N VAL A 449 26.57 -13.90 -8.89
CA VAL A 449 25.78 -13.24 -9.94
C VAL A 449 24.36 -12.95 -9.45
N VAL A 450 23.71 -13.93 -8.82
CA VAL A 450 22.38 -13.76 -8.23
C VAL A 450 22.40 -12.69 -7.14
N PHE A 451 23.38 -12.72 -6.23
CA PHE A 451 23.54 -11.68 -5.20
C PHE A 451 23.69 -10.28 -5.80
N LEU A 452 24.56 -10.12 -6.80
CA LEU A 452 24.76 -8.87 -7.50
C LEU A 452 23.47 -8.39 -8.19
N MET A 453 22.62 -9.31 -8.67
CA MET A 453 21.33 -8.93 -9.26
C MET A 453 20.35 -8.32 -8.25
N TYR A 454 20.31 -8.81 -7.02
CA TYR A 454 19.54 -8.16 -5.96
C TYR A 454 20.11 -6.78 -5.59
N VAL A 455 21.43 -6.64 -5.53
CA VAL A 455 22.08 -5.34 -5.31
C VAL A 455 21.74 -4.35 -6.44
N ILE A 456 21.82 -4.80 -7.70
CA ILE A 456 21.45 -4.00 -8.87
C ILE A 456 19.98 -3.58 -8.83
N SER A 457 19.06 -4.46 -8.39
CA SER A 457 17.65 -4.11 -8.21
C SER A 457 17.45 -2.99 -7.17
N ILE A 458 18.13 -3.06 -6.01
CA ILE A 458 18.07 -2.01 -4.99
C ILE A 458 18.60 -0.69 -5.55
N VAL A 459 19.76 -0.71 -6.21
CA VAL A 459 20.35 0.49 -6.84
C VAL A 459 19.42 1.06 -7.91
N LEU A 460 18.81 0.20 -8.73
CA LEU A 460 17.88 0.61 -9.76
C LEU A 460 16.64 1.29 -9.18
N ILE A 461 16.03 0.72 -8.13
CA ILE A 461 14.89 1.34 -7.43
C ILE A 461 15.25 2.75 -6.95
N LEU A 462 16.43 2.92 -6.35
CA LEU A 462 16.89 4.24 -5.87
C LEU A 462 17.10 5.22 -7.02
N LEU A 463 17.78 4.80 -8.10
CA LEU A 463 18.06 5.64 -9.26
C LEU A 463 16.77 6.05 -10.00
N VAL A 464 15.87 5.10 -10.23
CA VAL A 464 14.57 5.37 -10.87
C VAL A 464 13.69 6.21 -9.97
N GLY A 465 13.73 6.02 -8.64
CA GLY A 465 13.02 6.87 -7.68
C GLY A 465 13.49 8.33 -7.74
N ILE A 466 14.81 8.55 -7.75
CA ILE A 466 15.39 9.90 -7.90
C ILE A 466 15.01 10.51 -9.27
N LEU A 467 15.04 9.72 -10.34
CA LEU A 467 14.66 10.16 -11.68
C LEU A 467 13.17 10.57 -11.75
N LEU A 468 12.27 9.72 -11.28
CA LEU A 468 10.83 9.97 -11.24
C LEU A 468 10.50 11.20 -10.41
N ARG A 469 11.18 11.39 -9.27
CA ARG A 469 11.06 12.58 -8.44
C ARG A 469 11.46 13.85 -9.20
N LYS A 470 12.55 13.81 -9.99
CA LYS A 470 12.98 14.97 -10.79
C LYS A 470 12.04 15.28 -11.96
N VAL A 471 11.54 14.26 -12.66
CA VAL A 471 10.83 14.42 -13.93
C VAL A 471 9.31 14.58 -13.76
N LYS A 472 8.70 13.79 -12.87
CA LYS A 472 7.23 13.67 -12.77
C LYS A 472 6.66 14.13 -11.44
N PHE A 473 7.40 13.95 -10.35
CA PHE A 473 6.92 14.25 -8.99
C PHE A 473 7.73 15.37 -8.31
N THR A 474 8.00 16.45 -9.04
CA THR A 474 8.82 17.58 -8.57
C THR A 474 8.22 18.31 -7.37
N SER A 475 6.90 18.23 -7.19
CA SER A 475 6.15 18.86 -6.11
C SER A 475 6.01 17.99 -4.85
N LEU A 476 6.72 16.86 -4.75
CA LEU A 476 6.81 16.08 -3.51
C LEU A 476 7.76 16.77 -2.53
N THR A 477 7.22 17.26 -1.41
CA THR A 477 7.97 17.80 -0.28
C THR A 477 8.06 16.75 0.83
N SER A 478 9.18 16.74 1.57
CA SER A 478 9.35 15.86 2.72
C SER A 478 8.55 16.43 3.89
N GLU A 479 7.53 15.74 4.34
CA GLU A 479 6.84 16.10 5.60
C GLU A 479 7.71 15.69 6.81
N PRO A 480 7.69 16.44 7.92
CA PRO A 480 8.34 16.02 9.16
C PRO A 480 7.81 14.66 9.60
N PHE A 481 8.65 13.62 9.55
CA PHE A 481 8.24 12.26 9.91
C PHE A 481 8.16 12.11 11.44
N ALA A 482 6.98 12.40 12.00
CA ALA A 482 6.64 12.12 13.40
C ALA A 482 5.64 10.96 13.46
N MET A 483 6.12 9.76 13.82
CA MET A 483 5.28 8.57 13.96
C MET A 483 5.23 8.12 15.41
N SER A 484 4.02 8.00 16.00
CA SER A 484 3.87 7.18 17.22
C SER A 484 4.12 5.73 16.86
N LEU A 485 5.06 5.11 17.56
CA LEU A 485 5.22 3.67 17.52
C LEU A 485 4.09 3.04 18.35
N PRO A 486 3.17 2.26 17.74
CA PRO A 486 2.11 1.58 18.49
C PRO A 486 2.73 0.52 19.42
N PRO A 487 2.14 0.20 20.58
CA PRO A 487 2.66 -0.90 21.42
C PRO A 487 2.60 -2.24 20.65
N TYR A 488 3.51 -3.18 20.95
CA TYR A 488 3.45 -4.53 20.37
C TYR A 488 2.13 -5.22 20.72
N GLN A 489 1.50 -5.81 19.72
CA GLN A 489 0.26 -6.56 19.89
C GLN A 489 0.42 -7.99 19.38
N TRP A 490 -0.32 -8.91 19.99
CA TRP A 490 -0.41 -10.28 19.49
C TRP A 490 -1.48 -10.35 18.39
N PRO A 491 -1.15 -10.89 17.21
CA PRO A 491 -2.08 -11.01 16.10
C PRO A 491 -3.25 -11.94 16.48
N ARG A 492 -4.47 -11.53 16.11
CA ARG A 492 -5.66 -12.37 16.33
C ARG A 492 -5.78 -13.38 15.19
N LEU A 493 -5.55 -14.65 15.49
CA LEU A 493 -5.51 -15.75 14.49
C LEU A 493 -6.72 -15.76 13.54
N VAL A 494 -7.94 -15.51 14.06
CA VAL A 494 -9.16 -15.49 13.24
C VAL A 494 -9.18 -14.35 12.22
N VAL A 495 -8.71 -13.16 12.62
CA VAL A 495 -8.64 -11.99 11.75
C VAL A 495 -7.59 -12.22 10.66
N LEU A 496 -6.45 -12.78 11.05
CA LEU A 496 -5.35 -13.13 10.15
C LEU A 496 -5.78 -14.15 9.09
N ILE A 497 -6.41 -15.26 9.47
CA ILE A 497 -6.88 -16.26 8.51
C ILE A 497 -7.91 -15.66 7.55
N ARG A 498 -8.87 -14.88 8.06
CA ARG A 498 -9.91 -14.25 7.23
C ARG A 498 -9.31 -13.23 6.26
N SER A 499 -8.33 -12.43 6.71
CA SER A 499 -7.69 -11.43 5.86
C SER A 499 -6.89 -12.07 4.73
N VAL A 500 -6.13 -13.14 5.03
CA VAL A 500 -5.35 -13.92 4.06
C VAL A 500 -6.28 -14.56 3.03
N LEU A 501 -7.35 -15.21 3.48
CA LEU A 501 -8.30 -15.89 2.59
C LEU A 501 -8.99 -14.89 1.64
N MET A 502 -9.40 -13.71 2.12
CA MET A 502 -9.98 -12.67 1.27
C MET A 502 -8.99 -12.16 0.22
N ARG A 503 -7.70 -12.00 0.58
CA ARG A 503 -6.66 -11.56 -0.36
C ARG A 503 -6.36 -12.63 -1.41
N LEU A 504 -6.23 -13.89 -1.00
CA LEU A 504 -6.07 -15.03 -1.90
C LEU A 504 -7.27 -15.17 -2.85
N TRP A 505 -8.49 -15.06 -2.34
CA TRP A 505 -9.69 -15.10 -3.18
C TRP A 505 -9.75 -13.96 -4.20
N GLY A 506 -9.31 -12.77 -3.80
CA GLY A 506 -9.15 -11.62 -4.70
C GLY A 506 -8.16 -11.91 -5.83
N PHE A 507 -7.03 -12.56 -5.53
CA PHE A 507 -6.06 -13.01 -6.53
C PHE A 507 -6.68 -14.05 -7.47
N VAL A 508 -7.30 -15.11 -6.92
CA VAL A 508 -7.91 -16.16 -7.73
C VAL A 508 -8.94 -15.58 -8.68
N ARG A 509 -9.88 -14.72 -8.24
CA ARG A 509 -10.87 -14.13 -9.16
C ARG A 509 -10.26 -13.16 -10.18
N GLY A 510 -9.26 -12.38 -9.79
CA GLY A 510 -8.71 -11.30 -10.61
C GLY A 510 -7.69 -11.77 -11.64
N ALA A 511 -6.76 -12.64 -11.23
CA ALA A 511 -5.65 -13.10 -12.05
C ALA A 511 -5.99 -14.36 -12.87
N SER A 512 -6.88 -15.23 -12.39
CA SER A 512 -7.15 -16.52 -13.05
C SER A 512 -7.62 -16.38 -14.48
N SER A 513 -8.65 -15.55 -14.71
CA SER A 513 -9.21 -15.32 -16.04
C SER A 513 -8.14 -14.81 -17.00
N ILE A 514 -7.23 -13.96 -16.52
CA ILE A 514 -6.19 -13.37 -17.34
C ILE A 514 -5.10 -14.41 -17.67
N ILE A 515 -4.63 -15.17 -16.69
CA ILE A 515 -3.61 -16.22 -16.86
C ILE A 515 -4.11 -17.29 -17.82
N ILE A 516 -5.31 -17.84 -17.57
CA ILE A 516 -5.91 -18.89 -18.43
C ILE A 516 -6.12 -18.39 -19.85
N THR A 517 -6.68 -17.19 -20.04
CA THR A 517 -6.90 -16.63 -21.38
C THR A 517 -5.58 -16.50 -22.14
N MET A 518 -4.50 -16.12 -21.44
CA MET A 518 -3.23 -15.89 -22.08
C MET A 518 -2.45 -17.17 -22.37
N LEU A 519 -2.57 -18.20 -21.53
CA LEU A 519 -2.02 -19.53 -21.82
C LEU A 519 -2.77 -20.19 -22.98
N ILE A 520 -4.09 -20.07 -23.04
CA ILE A 520 -4.87 -20.48 -24.21
C ILE A 520 -4.43 -19.73 -25.47
N ALA A 521 -4.19 -18.42 -25.37
CA ALA A 521 -3.71 -17.63 -26.50
C ALA A 521 -2.30 -18.05 -26.94
N MET A 522 -1.40 -18.30 -25.98
CA MET A 522 -0.05 -18.79 -26.24
C MET A 522 -0.07 -20.17 -26.90
N TRP A 523 -0.86 -21.10 -26.35
CA TRP A 523 -1.08 -22.42 -26.94
C TRP A 523 -1.58 -22.28 -28.37
N LEU A 524 -2.59 -21.43 -28.61
CA LEU A 524 -3.12 -21.20 -29.96
C LEU A 524 -2.04 -20.70 -30.92
N LEU A 525 -1.19 -19.76 -30.48
CA LEU A 525 -0.08 -19.27 -31.30
C LEU A 525 0.98 -20.36 -31.58
N GLN A 526 1.20 -21.28 -30.65
CA GLN A 526 2.10 -22.43 -30.83
C GLN A 526 1.48 -23.50 -31.74
N SER A 527 0.16 -23.68 -31.71
CA SER A 527 -0.55 -24.71 -32.50
C SER A 527 -0.83 -24.30 -33.95
N ILE A 528 -0.71 -23.02 -34.31
CA ILE A 528 -0.95 -22.56 -35.69
C ILE A 528 0.36 -22.69 -36.51
N PRO A 529 0.39 -23.53 -37.56
CA PRO A 529 1.54 -23.62 -38.46
C PRO A 529 1.68 -22.32 -39.26
N ALA A 530 2.87 -21.73 -39.26
CA ALA A 530 3.17 -20.49 -39.98
C ALA A 530 4.04 -20.71 -41.24
N THR A 531 4.78 -21.82 -41.31
CA THR A 531 5.59 -22.19 -42.47
C THR A 531 4.98 -23.38 -43.22
N ALA A 532 5.33 -23.54 -44.50
CA ALA A 532 4.84 -24.65 -45.32
C ALA A 532 5.37 -26.03 -44.88
N THR A 533 6.39 -26.05 -44.01
CA THR A 533 7.01 -27.25 -43.43
C THR A 533 6.53 -27.56 -42.02
N ALA A 534 5.72 -26.68 -41.41
CA ALA A 534 5.32 -26.72 -40.01
C ALA A 534 4.35 -27.85 -39.62
N GLY A 535 3.97 -28.75 -40.53
CA GLY A 535 2.96 -29.77 -40.25
C GLY A 535 1.53 -29.24 -40.28
N SER A 536 0.68 -29.68 -39.33
CA SER A 536 -0.75 -29.37 -39.31
C SER A 536 -1.20 -28.70 -38.00
N PHE A 537 -2.41 -28.14 -37.97
CA PHE A 537 -2.91 -27.45 -36.79
C PHE A 537 -2.86 -28.35 -35.53
N ALA A 538 -2.25 -27.85 -34.47
CA ALA A 538 -1.97 -28.55 -33.20
C ALA A 538 -1.04 -29.77 -33.29
N ALA A 539 -0.42 -30.01 -34.45
CA ALA A 539 0.64 -31.01 -34.65
C ALA A 539 1.78 -30.35 -35.43
N VAL A 540 2.39 -29.36 -34.78
CA VAL A 540 3.54 -28.61 -35.30
C VAL A 540 4.82 -29.33 -34.85
N ASP A 541 5.62 -29.78 -35.80
CA ASP A 541 6.81 -30.61 -35.53
C ASP A 541 7.94 -29.81 -34.85
N ASP A 542 8.09 -28.52 -35.20
CA ASP A 542 9.04 -27.60 -34.59
C ASP A 542 8.32 -26.32 -34.15
N VAL A 543 8.43 -25.97 -32.85
CA VAL A 543 7.82 -24.77 -32.28
C VAL A 543 8.26 -23.50 -33.00
N HIS A 544 9.47 -23.47 -33.59
CA HIS A 544 9.95 -22.34 -34.38
C HIS A 544 9.06 -22.04 -35.60
N ASP A 545 8.50 -23.08 -36.22
CA ASP A 545 7.69 -22.99 -37.43
C ASP A 545 6.22 -22.61 -37.17
N SER A 546 5.86 -22.39 -35.89
CA SER A 546 4.55 -21.87 -35.47
C SER A 546 4.45 -20.35 -35.59
N VAL A 547 3.22 -19.81 -35.51
CA VAL A 547 3.00 -18.35 -35.43
C VAL A 547 3.75 -17.74 -34.24
N TYR A 548 3.80 -18.45 -33.12
CA TYR A 548 4.58 -18.04 -31.95
C TYR A 548 6.07 -17.86 -32.27
N GLY A 549 6.68 -18.85 -32.93
CA GLY A 549 8.09 -18.81 -33.33
C GLY A 549 8.39 -17.69 -34.32
N VAL A 550 7.56 -17.54 -35.36
CA VAL A 550 7.70 -16.45 -36.35
C VAL A 550 7.58 -15.07 -35.71
N VAL A 551 6.63 -14.86 -34.81
CA VAL A 551 6.52 -13.58 -34.08
C VAL A 551 7.76 -13.32 -33.23
N ALA A 552 8.26 -14.34 -32.52
CA ALA A 552 9.48 -14.21 -31.73
C ALA A 552 10.71 -13.87 -32.61
N ASP A 553 10.85 -14.50 -33.77
CA ASP A 553 11.91 -14.23 -34.75
C ASP A 553 11.81 -12.79 -35.29
N THR A 554 10.61 -12.26 -35.53
CA THR A 554 10.45 -10.86 -35.95
C THR A 554 10.83 -9.85 -34.88
N VAL A 555 10.77 -10.22 -33.60
CA VAL A 555 11.11 -9.36 -32.45
C VAL A 555 12.60 -9.46 -32.11
N ALA A 556 13.23 -10.62 -32.32
CA ALA A 556 14.63 -10.88 -31.98
C ALA A 556 15.63 -9.80 -32.43
N PRO A 557 15.55 -9.25 -33.66
CA PRO A 557 16.49 -8.23 -34.12
C PRO A 557 16.52 -6.96 -33.26
N VAL A 558 15.46 -6.67 -32.51
CA VAL A 558 15.42 -5.54 -31.57
C VAL A 558 16.48 -5.71 -30.47
N PHE A 559 16.79 -6.95 -30.08
CA PHE A 559 17.74 -7.29 -29.04
C PHE A 559 19.18 -7.48 -29.52
N LYS A 560 19.43 -7.35 -30.83
CA LYS A 560 20.78 -7.36 -31.39
C LYS A 560 21.78 -6.41 -30.72
N PRO A 561 21.41 -5.14 -30.39
CA PRO A 561 22.33 -4.25 -29.66
C PRO A 561 22.62 -4.70 -28.22
N ALA A 562 21.77 -5.56 -27.64
CA ALA A 562 21.94 -6.16 -26.32
C ALA A 562 22.60 -7.56 -26.36
N GLY A 563 22.91 -8.07 -27.55
CA GLY A 563 23.72 -9.28 -27.74
C GLY A 563 22.96 -10.61 -27.65
N PHE A 564 21.63 -10.60 -27.55
CA PHE A 564 20.79 -11.80 -27.53
C PHE A 564 19.72 -11.74 -28.63
N ASP A 565 20.17 -11.51 -29.87
CA ASP A 565 19.35 -11.64 -31.09
C ASP A 565 19.01 -13.12 -31.35
N ASP A 566 18.15 -13.68 -30.49
CA ASP A 566 17.74 -15.07 -30.50
C ASP A 566 16.22 -15.15 -30.34
N TRP A 567 15.59 -15.97 -31.17
CA TRP A 567 14.14 -16.16 -31.14
C TRP A 567 13.71 -16.89 -29.86
N HIS A 568 14.50 -17.82 -29.32
CA HIS A 568 14.17 -18.51 -28.07
C HIS A 568 14.16 -17.52 -26.89
N ALA A 569 15.16 -16.65 -26.81
CA ALA A 569 15.21 -15.57 -25.82
C ALA A 569 14.02 -14.61 -25.95
N SER A 570 13.66 -14.23 -27.18
CA SER A 570 12.54 -13.33 -27.45
C SER A 570 11.18 -13.96 -27.12
N ALA A 571 10.99 -15.23 -27.50
CA ALA A 571 9.86 -16.07 -27.16
C ALA A 571 9.68 -16.16 -25.64
N ALA A 572 10.75 -16.51 -24.92
CA ALA A 572 10.74 -16.62 -23.47
C ALA A 572 10.41 -15.29 -22.76
N LEU A 573 10.84 -14.14 -23.30
CA LEU A 573 10.47 -12.84 -22.74
C LEU A 573 8.99 -12.50 -22.93
N MET A 574 8.38 -12.94 -24.03
CA MET A 574 6.94 -12.78 -24.30
C MET A 574 6.09 -13.58 -23.31
N THR A 575 6.45 -14.84 -23.06
CA THR A 575 5.75 -15.70 -22.09
C THR A 575 6.02 -15.24 -20.66
N GLY A 576 7.24 -14.75 -20.41
CA GLY A 576 7.63 -14.09 -19.17
C GLY A 576 6.82 -12.84 -18.81
N PHE A 577 6.18 -12.18 -19.79
CA PHE A 577 5.26 -11.08 -19.50
C PHE A 577 4.02 -11.58 -18.73
N VAL A 578 3.57 -12.81 -19.00
CA VAL A 578 2.44 -13.43 -18.31
C VAL A 578 2.83 -13.81 -16.89
N ALA A 579 3.87 -14.64 -16.76
CA ALA A 579 4.43 -15.12 -15.49
C ALA A 579 5.94 -15.31 -15.62
N LYS A 580 6.71 -14.84 -14.63
CA LYS A 580 8.18 -14.78 -14.75
C LYS A 580 8.85 -16.14 -14.62
N GLU A 581 8.29 -17.03 -13.80
CA GLU A 581 8.80 -18.40 -13.67
C GLU A 581 8.67 -19.21 -14.97
N VAL A 582 7.69 -18.88 -15.83
CA VAL A 582 7.45 -19.58 -17.10
C VAL A 582 8.54 -19.30 -18.14
N VAL A 583 9.39 -18.29 -17.93
CA VAL A 583 10.51 -17.99 -18.85
C VAL A 583 11.43 -19.20 -19.04
N VAL A 584 11.78 -19.89 -17.95
CA VAL A 584 12.69 -21.05 -18.00
C VAL A 584 12.02 -22.22 -18.69
N ALA A 585 10.77 -22.53 -18.31
CA ALA A 585 9.99 -23.59 -18.94
C ALA A 585 9.79 -23.32 -20.45
N SER A 586 9.50 -22.07 -20.82
CA SER A 586 9.38 -21.66 -22.21
C SER A 586 10.70 -21.78 -22.98
N MET A 587 11.85 -21.52 -22.34
CA MET A 587 13.16 -21.77 -22.94
C MET A 587 13.38 -23.27 -23.16
N ALA A 588 13.16 -24.10 -22.14
CA ALA A 588 13.28 -25.55 -22.24
C ALA A 588 12.43 -26.13 -23.38
N GLN A 589 11.15 -25.74 -23.43
CA GLN A 589 10.22 -26.13 -24.49
C GLN A 589 10.69 -25.67 -25.87
N SER A 590 11.15 -24.42 -26.01
CA SER A 590 11.63 -23.90 -27.30
C SER A 590 12.89 -24.62 -27.80
N TYR A 591 13.74 -25.11 -26.90
CA TYR A 591 14.90 -25.93 -27.26
C TYR A 591 14.56 -27.42 -27.42
N SER A 592 13.28 -27.81 -27.30
CA SER A 592 12.81 -29.20 -27.29
C SER A 592 13.52 -30.08 -26.24
N ILE A 593 13.80 -29.50 -25.07
CA ILE A 593 14.44 -30.20 -23.96
C ILE A 593 13.40 -30.52 -22.90
N ASP A 594 13.26 -31.81 -22.60
CA ASP A 594 12.56 -32.26 -21.40
C ASP A 594 13.48 -32.09 -20.18
N THR A 595 13.13 -31.16 -19.30
CA THR A 595 13.87 -30.87 -18.07
C THR A 595 13.34 -31.63 -16.86
N GLY A 596 12.20 -32.34 -16.97
CA GLY A 596 11.54 -32.99 -15.83
C GLY A 596 11.41 -32.08 -14.59
N ASP A 597 11.48 -32.69 -13.40
CA ASP A 597 11.48 -32.02 -12.09
C ASP A 597 12.90 -31.61 -11.62
N GLU A 598 13.85 -31.37 -12.53
CA GLU A 598 15.20 -30.95 -12.14
C GLU A 598 15.20 -29.57 -11.47
N ASP A 599 15.88 -29.41 -10.34
CA ASP A 599 16.09 -28.09 -9.69
C ASP A 599 16.81 -27.12 -10.64
N GLU A 600 16.65 -25.79 -10.45
CA GLU A 600 17.20 -24.78 -11.37
C GLU A 600 18.73 -24.86 -11.56
N GLN A 601 19.44 -25.36 -10.55
CA GLN A 601 20.88 -25.61 -10.64
C GLN A 601 21.21 -26.72 -11.66
N HIS A 602 20.49 -27.84 -11.60
CA HIS A 602 20.71 -28.98 -12.49
C HIS A 602 20.30 -28.63 -13.92
N GLN A 603 19.18 -27.92 -14.10
CA GLN A 603 18.77 -27.41 -15.41
C GLN A 603 19.84 -26.48 -16.03
N GLY A 604 20.41 -25.59 -15.22
CA GLY A 604 21.47 -24.68 -15.64
C GLY A 604 22.79 -25.39 -16.01
N GLU A 605 23.16 -26.46 -15.31
CA GLU A 605 24.39 -27.20 -15.61
C GLU A 605 24.22 -28.25 -16.72
N GLY A 606 22.98 -28.69 -16.95
CA GLY A 606 22.60 -29.76 -17.86
C GLY A 606 22.46 -29.36 -19.33
N SER A 607 21.58 -30.08 -20.03
CA SER A 607 21.34 -29.96 -21.48
C SER A 607 20.82 -28.57 -21.86
N LEU A 608 19.91 -27.99 -21.05
CA LEU A 608 19.36 -26.66 -21.26
C LEU A 608 20.45 -25.59 -21.19
N GLY A 609 21.27 -25.61 -20.14
CA GLY A 609 22.39 -24.69 -20.02
C GLY A 609 23.42 -24.79 -21.14
N ALA A 610 23.62 -25.99 -21.72
CA ALA A 610 24.48 -26.17 -22.88
C ALA A 610 23.91 -25.50 -24.14
N ARG A 611 22.60 -25.64 -24.41
CA ARG A 611 21.92 -24.97 -25.53
C ARG A 611 21.88 -23.45 -25.36
N LEU A 612 21.61 -22.98 -24.14
CA LEU A 612 21.64 -21.55 -23.81
C LEU A 612 23.02 -20.96 -24.10
N ARG A 613 24.10 -21.64 -23.65
CA ARG A 613 25.46 -21.21 -23.94
C ARG A 613 25.72 -21.12 -25.44
N SER A 614 25.35 -22.14 -26.23
CA SER A 614 25.59 -22.11 -27.68
C SER A 614 24.79 -20.99 -28.38
N SER A 615 23.50 -20.85 -28.05
CA SER A 615 22.63 -19.84 -28.69
C SER A 615 23.07 -18.41 -28.37
N PHE A 616 23.42 -18.14 -27.10
CA PHE A 616 23.89 -16.82 -26.69
C PHE A 616 25.27 -16.52 -27.24
N ASP A 617 26.14 -17.52 -27.40
CA ASP A 617 27.46 -17.31 -28.01
C ASP A 617 27.34 -16.98 -29.50
N GLU A 618 26.44 -17.67 -30.22
CA GLU A 618 26.15 -17.41 -31.63
C GLU A 618 25.53 -16.02 -31.84
N SER A 619 24.47 -15.68 -31.10
CA SER A 619 23.76 -14.40 -31.23
C SER A 619 24.58 -13.18 -30.79
N SER A 620 25.57 -13.38 -29.92
CA SER A 620 26.46 -12.31 -29.42
C SER A 620 27.78 -12.16 -30.18
N GLY A 621 28.10 -13.09 -31.09
CA GLY A 621 29.37 -13.10 -31.81
C GLY A 621 30.57 -13.56 -30.97
N GLY A 622 30.37 -14.55 -30.08
CA GLY A 622 31.41 -15.11 -29.21
C GLY A 622 31.47 -14.51 -27.80
N HIS A 623 30.49 -13.68 -27.43
CA HIS A 623 30.42 -12.98 -26.16
C HIS A 623 29.24 -13.47 -25.30
N GLY A 624 28.97 -14.79 -25.30
CA GLY A 624 27.73 -15.34 -24.73
C GLY A 624 27.50 -15.00 -23.26
N LYS A 625 28.57 -14.88 -22.45
CA LYS A 625 28.47 -14.48 -21.04
C LYS A 625 28.05 -13.01 -20.86
N ALA A 626 28.48 -12.12 -21.74
CA ALA A 626 28.06 -10.71 -21.71
C ALA A 626 26.58 -10.58 -22.11
N ALA A 627 26.14 -11.36 -23.10
CA ALA A 627 24.74 -11.44 -23.50
C ALA A 627 23.86 -12.02 -22.39
N ALA A 628 24.35 -13.04 -21.65
CA ALA A 628 23.64 -13.58 -20.49
C ALA A 628 23.42 -12.53 -19.40
N ILE A 629 24.44 -11.73 -19.06
CA ILE A 629 24.28 -10.64 -18.09
C ILE A 629 23.31 -9.58 -18.61
N ALA A 630 23.36 -9.23 -19.90
CA ALA A 630 22.42 -8.29 -20.50
C ALA A 630 20.97 -8.81 -20.43
N PHE A 631 20.74 -10.09 -20.68
CA PHE A 631 19.43 -10.74 -20.55
C PHE A 631 18.95 -10.78 -19.09
N LEU A 632 19.84 -11.04 -18.12
CA LEU A 632 19.52 -11.00 -16.69
C LEU A 632 19.10 -9.58 -16.25
N VAL A 633 19.86 -8.56 -16.66
CA VAL A 633 19.55 -7.14 -16.40
C VAL A 633 18.23 -6.73 -17.07
N PHE A 634 17.97 -7.20 -18.29
CA PHE A 634 16.69 -6.99 -18.96
C PHE A 634 15.55 -7.62 -18.15
N THR A 635 15.68 -8.88 -17.77
CA THR A 635 14.68 -9.63 -16.99
C THR A 635 14.38 -8.98 -15.64
N LEU A 636 15.39 -8.37 -15.01
CA LEU A 636 15.26 -7.60 -13.79
C LEU A 636 14.39 -6.35 -13.96
N ALA A 637 14.61 -5.59 -15.03
CA ALA A 637 14.03 -4.26 -15.18
C ALA A 637 12.79 -4.21 -16.08
N TYR A 638 12.56 -5.22 -16.93
CA TYR A 638 11.49 -5.17 -17.93
C TYR A 638 10.11 -5.34 -17.30
N THR A 639 9.08 -5.27 -18.15
CA THR A 639 7.66 -5.31 -17.77
C THR A 639 7.37 -6.25 -16.62
N PRO A 640 6.66 -5.79 -15.58
CA PRO A 640 6.23 -6.67 -14.51
C PRO A 640 5.25 -7.72 -15.06
N CYS A 641 5.02 -8.79 -14.30
CA CYS A 641 4.06 -9.82 -14.72
C CYS A 641 2.66 -9.21 -14.91
N LEU A 642 1.86 -9.84 -15.76
CA LEU A 642 0.55 -9.34 -16.15
C LEU A 642 -0.39 -9.14 -14.95
N ALA A 643 -0.30 -10.01 -13.95
CA ALA A 643 -1.02 -9.85 -12.68
C ALA A 643 -0.67 -8.52 -11.97
N THR A 644 0.61 -8.14 -11.97
CA THR A 644 1.06 -6.86 -11.43
C THR A 644 0.50 -5.69 -12.24
N VAL A 645 0.49 -5.77 -13.57
CA VAL A 645 -0.10 -4.73 -14.43
C VAL A 645 -1.60 -4.57 -14.16
N ALA A 646 -2.33 -5.67 -14.02
CA ALA A 646 -3.74 -5.68 -13.68
C ALA A 646 -3.99 -5.04 -12.30
N GLU A 647 -3.15 -5.33 -11.32
CA GLU A 647 -3.24 -4.74 -9.99
C GLU A 647 -2.91 -3.24 -10.00
N MET A 648 -1.88 -2.80 -10.74
CA MET A 648 -1.59 -1.36 -10.94
C MET A 648 -2.76 -0.63 -11.57
N ARG A 649 -3.40 -1.23 -12.58
CA ARG A 649 -4.61 -0.69 -13.21
C ARG A 649 -5.75 -0.56 -12.20
N ARG A 650 -5.94 -1.59 -11.36
CA ARG A 650 -6.99 -1.61 -10.32
C ARG A 650 -6.78 -0.54 -9.26
N GLN A 651 -5.53 -0.23 -8.91
CA GLN A 651 -5.22 0.71 -7.82
C GLN A 651 -5.09 2.16 -8.26
N PHE A 652 -4.55 2.42 -9.43
CA PHE A 652 -4.24 3.78 -9.87
C PHE A 652 -5.10 4.19 -11.07
N ASN A 653 -4.85 3.58 -12.22
CA ASN A 653 -5.63 3.62 -13.47
C ASN A 653 -4.81 2.99 -14.61
N MET A 654 -5.44 2.81 -15.77
CA MET A 654 -4.79 2.26 -16.96
C MET A 654 -3.62 3.13 -17.47
N LYS A 655 -3.74 4.47 -17.39
CA LYS A 655 -2.69 5.38 -17.87
C LYS A 655 -1.39 5.20 -17.08
N ILE A 656 -1.49 5.11 -15.77
CA ILE A 656 -0.35 4.90 -14.86
C ILE A 656 0.25 3.50 -15.08
N ALA A 657 -0.58 2.46 -15.24
CA ALA A 657 -0.10 1.12 -15.53
C ALA A 657 0.68 1.05 -16.84
N MET A 658 0.15 1.63 -17.92
CA MET A 658 0.83 1.68 -19.23
C MET A 658 2.08 2.55 -19.20
N GLN A 659 2.08 3.65 -18.45
CA GLN A 659 3.29 4.46 -18.24
C GLN A 659 4.38 3.67 -17.51
N SER A 660 4.01 2.88 -16.49
CA SER A 660 4.96 2.03 -15.77
C SER A 660 5.53 0.94 -16.66
N VAL A 661 4.69 0.30 -17.49
CA VAL A 661 5.11 -0.69 -18.49
C VAL A 661 6.07 -0.09 -19.51
N GLY A 662 5.73 1.05 -20.12
CA GLY A 662 6.59 1.71 -21.10
C GLY A 662 7.92 2.16 -20.49
N MET A 663 7.88 2.73 -19.28
CA MET A 663 9.09 3.16 -18.57
C MET A 663 10.00 1.97 -18.24
N SER A 664 9.45 0.88 -17.70
CA SER A 664 10.22 -0.33 -17.37
C SER A 664 10.87 -0.96 -18.61
N LEU A 665 10.17 -1.04 -19.74
CA LEU A 665 10.75 -1.54 -21.00
C LEU A 665 11.90 -0.67 -21.51
N ILE A 666 11.73 0.66 -21.50
CA ILE A 666 12.78 1.58 -21.96
C ILE A 666 14.01 1.45 -21.06
N ILE A 667 13.82 1.46 -19.74
CA ILE A 667 14.92 1.33 -18.78
C ILE A 667 15.62 -0.02 -18.95
N ALA A 668 14.86 -1.12 -19.05
CA ALA A 668 15.41 -2.46 -19.24
C ALA A 668 16.22 -2.58 -20.52
N TYR A 669 15.70 -2.07 -21.63
CA TYR A 669 16.38 -2.09 -22.91
C TYR A 669 17.69 -1.30 -22.87
N VAL A 670 17.64 -0.06 -22.37
CA VAL A 670 18.85 0.79 -22.25
C VAL A 670 19.89 0.12 -21.35
N LEU A 671 19.49 -0.43 -20.20
CA LEU A 671 20.43 -1.09 -19.29
C LEU A 671 21.02 -2.37 -19.87
N ALA A 672 20.23 -3.17 -20.58
CA ALA A 672 20.70 -4.40 -21.22
C ALA A 672 21.72 -4.10 -22.34
N VAL A 673 21.42 -3.11 -23.19
CA VAL A 673 22.35 -2.64 -24.23
C VAL A 673 23.63 -2.11 -23.59
N LEU A 674 23.54 -1.25 -22.57
CA LEU A 674 24.73 -0.73 -21.89
C LEU A 674 25.55 -1.86 -21.25
N ALA A 675 24.90 -2.82 -20.59
CA ALA A 675 25.57 -3.97 -19.99
C ALA A 675 26.33 -4.79 -21.04
N PHE A 676 25.69 -5.16 -22.14
CA PHE A 676 26.34 -5.93 -23.20
C PHE A 676 27.51 -5.17 -23.84
N GLN A 677 27.26 -3.91 -24.24
CA GLN A 677 28.25 -3.10 -24.95
C GLN A 677 29.48 -2.79 -24.10
N LEU A 678 29.33 -2.67 -22.78
CA LEU A 678 30.47 -2.51 -21.87
C LEU A 678 31.19 -3.84 -21.60
N LEU A 679 30.45 -4.92 -21.38
CA LEU A 679 31.03 -6.22 -21.00
C LEU A 679 31.73 -6.94 -22.16
N ARG A 680 31.28 -6.76 -23.41
CA ARG A 680 31.95 -7.32 -24.60
C ARG A 680 33.39 -6.81 -24.81
N PHE A 681 33.76 -5.70 -24.17
CA PHE A 681 35.15 -5.20 -24.21
C PHE A 681 36.04 -5.92 -23.19
N ILE A 682 35.44 -6.54 -22.18
CA ILE A 682 36.14 -7.22 -21.10
C ILE A 682 36.27 -8.71 -21.40
N TRP A 683 35.23 -9.31 -21.99
CA TRP A 683 35.12 -10.74 -22.27
C TRP A 683 35.05 -11.02 -23.75
#